data_AF-G1WL87-F1
#
_entry.id   AF-G1WL87-F1
#
_cell.length_a   1.000
_cell.length_b   1.000
_cell.length_c   1.000
_cell.angle_alpha   90.00
_cell.angle_beta   90.00
_cell.angle_gamma   90.00
#
_symmetry.space_group_name_H-M   'P 1'
#
loop_
_entity.id
_entity.type
_entity.pdbx_description
1 polymer ?
#
loop_
_entity_poly.entity_id
_entity_poly.type
_entity_poly.pdbx_seq_one_letter_code
_entity_poly.pdbx_strand_id
1 'polypeptide(L)'
;MSKPIVRRALFSLGAAALIAGAVTVAPAGAYAAGVAGADGASKDGAVSIVFTNDVHCAIDQQVDKDGNVTGIGYAGVAAYTNAQKGLYGADNVTLVDAGDAIQGGPVGTLTKGAALVQIMNAVGYDYAIPGNHEFDYGMDQFNALVKQAGTTYLSCNFTKLNADGSKASVFAPFAIETYKDADVAADDADGVLKVAYVGISTPETLTKSSPANFQDAAGNYIYGFCQDETGEALYAAVQSAVDEARAQGADYVVAVGHLGIEGTTSRWTSEAVIKHTTGIDALIDGHSHEAYDKTVGSEVAAGAIQTLANSDGDKVVLVQTGTKLANVGNLVIDADAADGQDVTAQLVPASECKDEDAAVKKVVDQVNGELADVLNKVVGKTDVALTIVDADGVRQVRHHETNMGDLVADAYRAAVGAGIALANGGGVRASIAAGDITNNDLLSVQPYGNELCLIEATGQEILDALEMGASNAPEEFGGFLKVSGLSYKIDASIPSSVKTDENGNFVSVDGERRVFDVKVGGQAIDATKTYKVASHGYMLLEGGDGLTMFRDNKVLQENVILDNQALINYITNDLKGVVGERYANATGEGRITYATKPGTGFKDVAATDWFAGVVGQAVDAELMKGYSDDSGASTGFFGPYDNMTRAQVVTVLYRISGDATSGEKPGANKTPFTDVEDGAYYINALNWAYENGLTSGYTKANGEMANLFGPHDTVTREQLVTLVWRAAGAPVATSDDAYRSCKDAGKESVFAVDALKWAASKGILTGSVEADGSYLKPTASTLRCEGAKVFVLAKDLIKDGVK
;
A
#
# COMPACT_ATOMS: atom_id res chain seq x y z
N MET A 1 -20.13 -70.16 57.63
CA MET A 1 -18.79 -70.71 57.93
C MET A 1 -17.75 -69.71 57.43
N SER A 2 -16.91 -69.25 58.35
CA SER A 2 -15.54 -68.74 58.19
C SER A 2 -15.22 -67.55 57.26
N LYS A 3 -15.25 -66.37 57.88
CA LYS A 3 -14.30 -65.22 57.81
C LYS A 3 -12.81 -65.65 57.91
N PRO A 4 -11.78 -64.81 57.59
CA PRO A 4 -11.42 -63.51 58.26
C PRO A 4 -10.92 -62.41 57.30
N ILE A 5 -10.91 -61.08 57.55
CA ILE A 5 -10.70 -60.15 58.68
C ILE A 5 -9.26 -60.01 59.23
N VAL A 6 -8.53 -59.05 58.64
CA VAL A 6 -7.82 -57.87 59.20
C VAL A 6 -7.04 -57.98 60.53
N ARG A 7 -5.75 -57.54 60.55
CA ARG A 7 -5.23 -56.43 61.42
C ARG A 7 -3.71 -56.12 61.30
N ARG A 8 -3.45 -54.82 61.04
CA ARG A 8 -2.55 -53.83 61.73
C ARG A 8 -1.00 -53.87 61.67
N ALA A 9 -0.49 -52.62 61.62
CA ALA A 9 0.73 -52.01 62.19
C ALA A 9 1.96 -51.89 61.25
N LEU A 10 2.36 -50.69 60.79
CA LEU A 10 3.22 -49.66 61.44
C LEU A 10 4.68 -50.12 61.64
N PHE A 11 5.62 -49.61 60.82
CA PHE A 11 6.70 -48.68 61.23
C PHE A 11 7.69 -48.44 60.07
N SER A 12 8.44 -47.36 60.23
CA SER A 12 9.11 -46.51 59.25
C SER A 12 10.59 -46.80 58.97
N LEU A 13 11.07 -46.17 57.88
CA LEU A 13 12.44 -45.81 57.47
C LEU A 13 13.33 -46.86 56.76
N GLY A 14 13.76 -46.51 55.55
CA GLY A 14 14.90 -47.13 54.86
C GLY A 14 15.11 -46.62 53.43
N ALA A 15 15.98 -45.61 53.29
CA ALA A 15 16.83 -45.25 52.14
C ALA A 15 16.24 -45.33 50.70
N ALA A 16 16.10 -44.16 50.08
CA ALA A 16 15.89 -44.02 48.64
C ALA A 16 17.17 -44.41 47.86
N ALA A 17 17.03 -45.37 46.95
CA ALA A 17 17.99 -45.64 45.89
C ALA A 17 17.28 -45.45 44.54
N LEU A 18 17.86 -44.59 43.70
CA LEU A 18 17.40 -44.29 42.35
C LEU A 18 17.27 -45.58 41.52
N ILE A 19 16.11 -45.78 40.91
CA ILE A 19 15.93 -46.71 39.79
C ILE A 19 15.72 -45.85 38.54
N ALA A 20 16.70 -45.91 37.64
CA ALA A 20 16.59 -45.39 36.29
C ALA A 20 15.48 -46.18 35.55
N GLY A 21 14.34 -45.54 35.34
CA GLY A 21 13.31 -46.01 34.43
C GLY A 21 13.67 -45.59 33.02
N ALA A 22 13.96 -46.55 32.15
CA ALA A 22 14.13 -46.34 30.72
C ALA A 22 12.86 -45.69 30.15
N VAL A 23 13.02 -44.47 29.62
CA VAL A 23 12.01 -43.81 28.80
C VAL A 23 12.01 -44.52 27.45
N THR A 24 10.94 -45.26 27.17
CA THR A 24 10.65 -45.78 25.83
C THR A 24 10.24 -44.60 24.95
N VAL A 25 11.13 -44.18 24.06
CA VAL A 25 10.83 -43.24 22.97
C VAL A 25 9.82 -43.94 22.05
N ALA A 26 8.62 -43.39 21.92
CA ALA A 26 7.65 -43.82 20.91
C ALA A 26 8.18 -43.45 19.52
N PRO A 27 8.01 -44.28 18.49
CA PRO A 27 8.45 -43.95 17.15
C PRO A 27 7.66 -42.74 16.63
N ALA A 28 8.37 -41.74 16.10
CA ALA A 28 7.81 -40.60 15.39
C ALA A 28 6.87 -41.09 14.28
N GLY A 29 5.71 -40.45 14.14
CA GLY A 29 4.85 -40.65 12.99
C GLY A 29 5.61 -40.29 11.72
N ALA A 30 5.50 -41.14 10.69
CA ALA A 30 6.15 -40.88 9.41
C ALA A 30 5.56 -39.61 8.78
N TYR A 31 6.35 -38.54 8.75
CA TYR A 31 6.15 -37.46 7.77
C TYR A 31 6.12 -38.11 6.39
N ALA A 32 5.08 -37.82 5.59
CA ALA A 32 5.01 -38.36 4.25
C ALA A 32 6.24 -37.85 3.49
N ALA A 33 6.99 -38.81 2.96
CA ALA A 33 8.21 -38.62 2.22
C ALA A 33 7.95 -37.77 0.96
N GLY A 34 8.09 -36.45 1.07
CA GLY A 34 7.92 -35.50 -0.04
C GLY A 34 9.22 -35.23 -0.82
N VAL A 35 10.37 -35.28 -0.15
CA VAL A 35 11.72 -35.21 -0.76
C VAL A 35 12.63 -36.35 -0.31
N ALA A 36 12.16 -37.18 0.64
CA ALA A 36 12.76 -38.48 0.86
C ALA A 36 12.33 -39.41 -0.28
N GLY A 37 13.28 -39.95 -1.03
CA GLY A 37 13.04 -41.16 -1.79
C GLY A 37 12.34 -42.19 -0.89
N ALA A 38 11.47 -43.00 -1.49
CA ALA A 38 10.55 -43.94 -0.86
C ALA A 38 11.17 -45.04 0.03
N ASP A 39 12.43 -44.91 0.47
CA ASP A 39 13.22 -46.02 1.02
C ASP A 39 13.68 -45.83 2.48
N GLY A 40 13.40 -44.70 3.15
CA GLY A 40 13.69 -44.57 4.59
C GLY A 40 15.17 -44.84 4.96
N ALA A 41 16.08 -44.62 4.02
CA ALA A 41 17.52 -44.73 4.23
C ALA A 41 18.06 -43.41 4.81
N SER A 42 18.96 -43.53 5.79
CA SER A 42 19.84 -42.43 6.20
C SER A 42 20.51 -41.84 4.97
N LYS A 43 20.46 -40.51 4.80
CA LYS A 43 21.32 -39.79 3.85
C LYS A 43 22.55 -39.31 4.62
N ASP A 44 23.42 -40.25 5.00
CA ASP A 44 24.70 -39.90 5.60
C ASP A 44 25.40 -38.91 4.64
N GLY A 45 25.80 -37.73 5.14
CA GLY A 45 26.59 -36.73 4.40
C GLY A 45 25.84 -35.52 3.85
N ALA A 46 24.51 -35.62 3.67
CA ALA A 46 23.70 -34.50 3.22
C ALA A 46 23.37 -33.51 4.36
N VAL A 47 23.19 -32.24 4.00
CA VAL A 47 22.82 -31.15 4.93
C VAL A 47 21.36 -30.77 4.72
N SER A 48 20.59 -30.66 5.81
CA SER A 48 19.21 -30.19 5.79
C SER A 48 19.11 -28.79 6.41
N ILE A 49 18.50 -27.88 5.67
CA ILE A 49 18.29 -26.48 6.05
C ILE A 49 16.78 -26.31 6.17
N VAL A 50 16.29 -26.33 7.40
CA VAL A 50 14.89 -26.06 7.71
C VAL A 50 14.69 -24.55 7.75
N PHE A 51 13.62 -24.05 7.14
CA PHE A 51 13.40 -22.61 7.07
C PHE A 51 11.94 -22.17 7.24
N THR A 52 11.79 -20.95 7.76
CA THR A 52 10.51 -20.24 7.91
C THR A 52 10.66 -18.79 7.48
N ASN A 53 9.55 -18.12 7.16
CA ASN A 53 9.48 -16.68 6.90
C ASN A 53 8.08 -16.15 7.28
N ASP A 54 7.98 -14.86 7.57
CA ASP A 54 6.71 -14.13 7.74
C ASP A 54 5.74 -14.81 8.72
N VAL A 55 6.27 -15.32 9.84
CA VAL A 55 5.47 -16.05 10.84
C VAL A 55 4.39 -15.15 11.44
N HIS A 56 4.67 -13.85 11.54
CA HIS A 56 3.69 -12.84 11.95
C HIS A 56 2.89 -13.21 13.19
N CYS A 57 3.59 -13.62 14.26
CA CYS A 57 2.98 -14.03 15.53
C CYS A 57 2.06 -15.26 15.49
N ALA A 58 2.08 -16.08 14.43
CA ALA A 58 1.36 -17.35 14.37
C ALA A 58 2.03 -18.43 15.24
N ILE A 59 2.00 -18.24 16.57
CA ILE A 59 2.78 -19.04 17.52
C ILE A 59 2.21 -20.44 17.78
N ASP A 60 0.89 -20.59 17.67
CA ASP A 60 0.16 -21.82 17.95
C ASP A 60 -0.04 -22.68 16.69
N GLN A 61 -0.11 -24.00 16.87
CA GLN A 61 -0.63 -24.88 15.84
C GLN A 61 -2.13 -24.59 15.65
N GLN A 62 -2.52 -24.31 14.41
CA GLN A 62 -3.91 -24.06 14.05
C GLN A 62 -4.54 -25.32 13.46
N VAL A 63 -5.77 -25.62 13.88
CA VAL A 63 -6.55 -26.75 13.36
C VAL A 63 -7.91 -26.27 12.86
N ASP A 64 -8.34 -26.81 11.72
CA ASP A 64 -9.70 -26.60 11.23
C ASP A 64 -10.73 -27.41 12.04
N LYS A 65 -12.00 -27.21 11.72
CA LYS A 65 -13.15 -27.90 12.33
C LYS A 65 -13.11 -29.43 12.18
N ASP A 66 -12.39 -29.94 11.18
CA ASP A 66 -12.28 -31.36 10.85
C ASP A 66 -11.03 -31.97 11.51
N GLY A 67 -10.25 -31.17 12.24
CA GLY A 67 -9.05 -31.56 12.95
C GLY A 67 -7.79 -31.60 12.08
N ASN A 68 -7.83 -31.03 10.87
CA ASN A 68 -6.64 -30.90 10.03
C ASN A 68 -5.82 -29.70 10.50
N VAL A 69 -4.50 -29.86 10.55
CA VAL A 69 -3.59 -28.77 10.85
C VAL A 69 -3.53 -27.81 9.65
N THR A 70 -3.83 -26.54 9.89
CA THR A 70 -3.84 -25.46 8.88
C THR A 70 -2.75 -24.42 9.10
N GLY A 71 -2.07 -24.47 10.25
CA GLY A 71 -0.88 -23.67 10.55
C GLY A 71 -0.02 -24.43 11.54
N ILE A 72 1.30 -24.48 11.31
CA ILE A 72 2.19 -25.40 12.01
C ILE A 72 2.45 -24.97 13.46
N GLY A 73 2.53 -23.67 13.71
CA GLY A 73 2.98 -23.11 14.99
C GLY A 73 4.45 -23.43 15.30
N TYR A 74 5.03 -22.73 16.27
CA TYR A 74 6.46 -22.92 16.59
C TYR A 74 6.76 -24.30 17.20
N ALA A 75 5.81 -24.89 17.94
CA ALA A 75 5.98 -26.24 18.46
C ALA A 75 6.03 -27.29 17.34
N GLY A 76 5.25 -27.12 16.26
CA GLY A 76 5.31 -27.98 15.09
C GLY A 76 6.60 -27.80 14.28
N VAL A 77 7.10 -26.57 14.15
CA VAL A 77 8.41 -26.30 13.52
C VAL A 77 9.52 -27.02 14.27
N ALA A 78 9.55 -26.93 15.60
CA ALA A 78 10.52 -27.64 16.42
C ALA A 78 10.44 -29.17 16.27
N ALA A 79 9.22 -29.73 16.21
CA ALA A 79 9.02 -31.16 15.98
C ALA A 79 9.56 -31.59 14.60
N TYR A 80 9.29 -30.80 13.56
CA TYR A 80 9.79 -31.06 12.21
C TYR A 80 11.31 -30.98 12.14
N THR A 81 11.92 -29.94 12.74
CA THR A 81 13.39 -29.80 12.82
C THR A 81 14.02 -30.97 13.56
N ASN A 82 13.43 -31.42 14.67
CA ASN A 82 13.91 -32.59 15.40
C ASN A 82 13.80 -33.88 14.57
N ALA A 83 12.77 -34.02 13.72
CA ALA A 83 12.68 -35.11 12.78
C ALA A 83 13.80 -35.07 11.73
N GLN A 84 14.12 -33.89 11.18
CA GLN A 84 15.27 -33.74 10.27
C GLN A 84 16.59 -34.08 10.96
N LYS A 85 16.78 -33.64 12.22
CA LYS A 85 17.96 -33.99 13.03
C LYS A 85 18.10 -35.51 13.24
N GLY A 86 16.98 -36.23 13.28
CA GLY A 86 16.97 -37.70 13.33
C GLY A 86 17.32 -38.37 12.00
N LEU A 87 17.04 -37.73 10.87
CA LEU A 87 17.26 -38.26 9.52
C LEU A 87 18.66 -37.96 8.97
N TYR A 88 19.15 -36.72 9.17
CA TYR A 88 20.42 -36.23 8.63
C TYR A 88 21.55 -36.22 9.68
N GLY A 89 21.19 -36.33 10.96
CA GLY A 89 22.11 -36.15 12.09
C GLY A 89 22.05 -34.73 12.65
N ALA A 90 22.15 -34.61 13.97
CA ALA A 90 21.94 -33.33 14.66
C ALA A 90 22.94 -32.22 14.27
N ASP A 91 24.15 -32.62 13.86
CA ASP A 91 25.21 -31.70 13.41
C ASP A 91 25.07 -31.31 11.92
N ASN A 92 24.12 -31.92 11.20
CA ASN A 92 23.89 -31.73 9.76
C ASN A 92 22.54 -31.05 9.47
N VAL A 93 21.97 -30.36 10.47
CA VAL A 93 20.72 -29.62 10.33
C VAL A 93 20.86 -28.20 10.87
N THR A 94 20.48 -27.23 10.04
CA THR A 94 20.43 -25.82 10.40
C THR A 94 19.00 -25.30 10.25
N LEU A 95 18.53 -24.52 11.22
CA LEU A 95 17.22 -23.90 11.22
C LEU A 95 17.36 -22.38 11.06
N VAL A 96 16.76 -21.83 10.00
CA VAL A 96 16.85 -20.40 9.67
C VAL A 96 15.48 -19.74 9.58
N ASP A 97 15.40 -18.47 9.95
CA ASP A 97 14.21 -17.63 9.74
C ASP A 97 14.53 -16.44 8.82
N ALA A 98 13.74 -16.26 7.78
CA ALA A 98 13.92 -15.20 6.81
C ALA A 98 13.16 -13.91 7.16
N GLY A 99 12.79 -13.68 8.43
CA GLY A 99 12.28 -12.39 8.93
C GLY A 99 10.77 -12.29 9.04
N ASP A 100 10.31 -11.16 9.63
CA ASP A 100 8.92 -10.81 9.93
C ASP A 100 8.21 -11.78 10.91
N ALA A 101 8.92 -12.15 11.98
CA ALA A 101 8.40 -13.03 13.03
C ALA A 101 7.60 -12.27 14.11
N ILE A 102 8.07 -11.07 14.50
CA ILE A 102 7.76 -10.49 15.83
C ILE A 102 6.52 -9.58 15.89
N GLN A 103 5.92 -9.27 14.76
CA GLN A 103 4.76 -8.39 14.63
C GLN A 103 3.75 -8.99 13.65
N GLY A 104 2.47 -8.63 13.76
CA GLY A 104 1.38 -9.17 12.94
C GLY A 104 0.29 -9.85 13.75
N GLY A 105 0.43 -9.90 15.07
CA GLY A 105 -0.59 -10.40 15.98
C GLY A 105 -0.47 -9.87 17.41
N PRO A 106 -1.51 -10.07 18.25
CA PRO A 106 -1.63 -9.39 19.54
C PRO A 106 -0.51 -9.71 20.53
N VAL A 107 0.04 -10.93 20.50
CA VAL A 107 1.20 -11.31 21.31
C VAL A 107 2.42 -10.46 21.01
N GLY A 108 2.67 -10.16 19.72
CA GLY A 108 3.72 -9.24 19.29
C GLY A 108 3.48 -7.84 19.86
N THR A 109 2.29 -7.28 19.63
CA THR A 109 1.92 -5.93 20.07
C THR A 109 2.04 -5.75 21.58
N LEU A 110 1.47 -6.67 22.37
CA LEU A 110 1.42 -6.56 23.83
C LEU A 110 2.79 -6.76 24.49
N THR A 111 3.66 -7.58 23.88
CA THR A 111 4.99 -7.88 24.42
C THR A 111 6.11 -7.11 23.73
N LYS A 112 5.78 -6.31 22.71
CA LYS A 112 6.72 -5.64 21.80
C LYS A 112 7.76 -6.63 21.26
N GLY A 113 7.30 -7.79 20.81
CA GLY A 113 8.11 -8.87 20.24
C GLY A 113 8.86 -9.76 21.24
N ALA A 114 8.91 -9.42 22.53
CA ALA A 114 9.71 -10.17 23.51
C ALA A 114 9.29 -11.64 23.67
N ALA A 115 7.99 -11.93 23.63
CA ALA A 115 7.50 -13.30 23.69
C ALA A 115 7.89 -14.13 22.47
N LEU A 116 7.98 -13.51 21.28
CA LEU A 116 8.41 -14.20 20.06
C LEU A 116 9.89 -14.58 20.15
N VAL A 117 10.75 -13.68 20.62
CA VAL A 117 12.16 -14.00 20.88
C VAL A 117 12.28 -15.15 21.89
N GLN A 118 11.48 -15.15 22.97
CA GLN A 118 11.46 -16.25 23.93
C GLN A 118 11.06 -17.59 23.31
N ILE A 119 10.05 -17.60 22.43
CA ILE A 119 9.58 -18.82 21.74
C ILE A 119 10.63 -19.28 20.72
N MET A 120 11.18 -18.39 19.90
CA MET A 120 12.23 -18.71 18.92
C MET A 120 13.49 -19.27 19.61
N ASN A 121 13.85 -18.75 20.79
CA ASN A 121 14.93 -19.30 21.61
C ASN A 121 14.63 -20.73 22.09
N ALA A 122 13.36 -21.05 22.37
CA ALA A 122 12.95 -22.40 22.77
C ALA A 122 12.95 -23.37 21.58
N VAL A 123 12.61 -22.89 20.38
CA VAL A 123 12.67 -23.66 19.13
C VAL A 123 14.13 -23.97 18.75
N GLY A 124 15.03 -23.00 18.96
CA GLY A 124 16.45 -23.14 18.68
C GLY A 124 16.80 -22.85 17.22
N TYR A 125 16.39 -21.66 16.73
CA TYR A 125 16.87 -21.12 15.45
C TYR A 125 18.37 -20.80 15.53
N ASP A 126 19.09 -21.12 14.46
CA ASP A 126 20.53 -20.88 14.35
C ASP A 126 20.79 -19.48 13.76
N TYR A 127 20.05 -19.13 12.70
CA TYR A 127 20.14 -17.85 12.01
C TYR A 127 18.77 -17.19 11.82
N ALA A 128 18.75 -15.86 11.90
CA ALA A 128 17.57 -15.06 11.56
C ALA A 128 17.97 -13.82 10.77
N ILE A 129 17.11 -13.40 9.84
CA ILE A 129 17.30 -12.18 9.06
C ILE A 129 16.27 -11.15 9.52
N PRO A 130 16.65 -9.88 9.73
CA PRO A 130 15.64 -8.88 10.05
C PRO A 130 14.86 -8.54 8.78
N GLY A 131 13.57 -8.83 8.80
CA GLY A 131 12.56 -8.27 7.91
C GLY A 131 12.16 -6.86 8.35
N ASN A 132 11.26 -6.22 7.60
CA ASN A 132 10.85 -4.85 7.91
C ASN A 132 10.11 -4.75 9.24
N HIS A 133 9.32 -5.76 9.60
CA HIS A 133 8.48 -5.72 10.80
C HIS A 133 9.26 -6.01 12.10
N GLU A 134 10.54 -6.41 12.03
CA GLU A 134 11.43 -6.44 13.20
C GLU A 134 11.70 -5.05 13.80
N PHE A 135 11.49 -3.99 13.01
CA PHE A 135 11.77 -2.61 13.41
C PHE A 135 10.56 -1.85 13.92
N ASP A 136 9.36 -2.43 13.88
CA ASP A 136 8.10 -1.73 14.16
C ASP A 136 7.99 -1.17 15.58
N TYR A 137 8.68 -1.78 16.55
CA TYR A 137 8.70 -1.31 17.93
C TYR A 137 9.84 -0.32 18.23
N GLY A 138 10.51 0.17 17.18
CA GLY A 138 11.62 1.12 17.25
C GLY A 138 12.97 0.46 17.44
N MET A 139 14.03 1.18 17.05
CA MET A 139 15.40 0.66 17.05
C MET A 139 15.92 0.29 18.44
N ASP A 140 15.51 0.99 19.51
CA ASP A 140 15.91 0.63 20.87
C ASP A 140 15.37 -0.74 21.27
N GLN A 141 14.10 -1.02 20.93
CA GLN A 141 13.48 -2.31 21.20
C GLN A 141 14.09 -3.40 20.31
N PHE A 142 14.28 -3.16 19.02
CA PHE A 142 14.98 -4.07 18.12
C PHE A 142 16.35 -4.48 18.69
N ASN A 143 17.17 -3.50 19.09
CA ASN A 143 18.48 -3.76 19.68
C ASN A 143 18.40 -4.52 21.02
N ALA A 144 17.33 -4.35 21.80
CA ALA A 144 17.11 -5.10 23.03
C ALA A 144 16.70 -6.56 22.75
N LEU A 145 15.85 -6.78 21.75
CA LEU A 145 15.41 -8.11 21.30
C LEU A 145 16.56 -8.92 20.71
N VAL A 146 17.36 -8.32 19.82
CA VAL A 146 18.55 -8.95 19.25
C VAL A 146 19.55 -9.40 20.33
N LYS A 147 19.69 -8.66 21.44
CA LYS A 147 20.54 -9.07 22.57
C LYS A 147 19.96 -10.22 23.40
N GLN A 148 18.65 -10.39 23.37
CA GLN A 148 17.95 -11.48 24.06
C GLN A 148 17.81 -12.73 23.18
N ALA A 149 17.95 -12.57 21.87
CA ALA A 149 17.93 -13.65 20.90
C ALA A 149 19.10 -14.62 21.16
N GLY A 150 18.78 -15.91 21.16
CA GLY A 150 19.74 -17.00 21.10
C GLY A 150 20.17 -17.35 19.68
N THR A 151 19.44 -16.84 18.67
CA THR A 151 19.78 -16.93 17.24
C THR A 151 20.76 -15.83 16.83
N THR A 152 21.57 -16.09 15.80
CA THR A 152 22.46 -15.10 15.20
C THR A 152 21.76 -14.32 14.10
N TYR A 153 21.69 -12.99 14.24
CA TYR A 153 21.18 -12.13 13.17
C TYR A 153 22.24 -11.82 12.12
N LEU A 154 21.89 -11.98 10.84
CA LEU A 154 22.75 -11.71 9.69
C LEU A 154 22.11 -10.67 8.75
N SER A 155 22.93 -9.80 8.17
CA SER A 155 22.51 -8.89 7.10
C SER A 155 23.74 -8.24 6.45
N CYS A 156 23.90 -8.40 5.14
CA CYS A 156 24.99 -7.81 4.38
C CYS A 156 24.74 -6.35 4.00
N ASN A 157 23.49 -5.90 4.06
CA ASN A 157 23.08 -4.58 3.57
C ASN A 157 22.49 -3.66 4.66
N PHE A 158 22.26 -4.14 5.89
CA PHE A 158 21.85 -3.26 6.99
C PHE A 158 23.03 -2.49 7.58
N THR A 159 23.01 -1.17 7.41
CA THR A 159 24.12 -0.27 7.75
C THR A 159 23.67 0.88 8.64
N LYS A 160 24.54 1.25 9.57
CA LYS A 160 24.49 2.54 10.26
C LYS A 160 25.17 3.59 9.40
N LEU A 161 24.48 4.70 9.16
CA LEU A 161 24.96 5.85 8.38
C LEU A 161 25.56 6.87 9.34
N ASN A 162 26.86 7.11 9.21
CA ASN A 162 27.57 8.07 10.05
C ASN A 162 27.48 9.47 9.44
N ALA A 163 27.57 10.50 10.30
CA ALA A 163 27.50 11.90 9.88
C ALA A 163 28.63 12.33 8.92
N ASP A 164 29.72 11.57 8.85
CA ASP A 164 30.83 11.79 7.91
C ASP A 164 30.62 11.12 6.53
N GLY A 165 29.46 10.49 6.31
CA GLY A 165 29.10 9.77 5.10
C GLY A 165 29.62 8.33 5.03
N SER A 166 30.37 7.86 6.04
CA SER A 166 30.77 6.45 6.12
C SER A 166 29.60 5.56 6.55
N LYS A 167 29.66 4.29 6.15
CA LYS A 167 28.68 3.26 6.49
C LYS A 167 29.35 2.17 7.32
N ALA A 168 28.68 1.71 8.36
CA ALA A 168 29.14 0.59 9.18
C ALA A 168 28.06 -0.51 9.20
N SER A 169 28.44 -1.76 8.92
CA SER A 169 27.52 -2.89 9.02
C SER A 169 27.00 -3.04 10.44
N VAL A 170 25.69 -3.28 10.58
CA VAL A 170 25.05 -3.53 11.89
C VAL A 170 25.22 -4.99 12.30
N PHE A 171 25.18 -5.90 11.34
CA PHE A 171 25.37 -7.34 11.52
C PHE A 171 26.56 -7.87 10.71
N ALA A 172 26.96 -9.10 11.00
CA ALA A 172 27.82 -9.84 10.10
C ALA A 172 27.05 -10.09 8.77
N PRO A 173 27.72 -9.99 7.62
CA PRO A 173 27.08 -10.19 6.32
C PRO A 173 26.67 -11.65 6.11
N PHE A 174 27.46 -12.58 6.64
CA PHE A 174 27.24 -14.02 6.54
C PHE A 174 27.87 -14.77 7.71
N ALA A 175 27.54 -16.04 7.83
CA ALA A 175 28.24 -17.02 8.66
C ALA A 175 28.53 -18.29 7.84
N ILE A 176 29.60 -19.02 8.16
CA ILE A 176 29.96 -20.28 7.50
C ILE A 176 29.86 -21.41 8.53
N GLU A 177 29.00 -22.37 8.24
CA GLU A 177 28.87 -23.60 9.01
C GLU A 177 29.63 -24.75 8.37
N THR A 178 30.14 -25.65 9.20
CA THR A 178 30.90 -26.82 8.78
C THR A 178 30.14 -28.09 9.17
N TYR A 179 29.82 -28.92 8.18
CA TYR A 179 29.04 -30.14 8.32
C TYR A 179 29.90 -31.37 8.08
N LYS A 180 29.44 -32.53 8.56
CA LYS A 180 30.13 -33.80 8.33
C LYS A 180 29.76 -34.34 6.95
N ASP A 181 30.79 -34.52 6.13
CA ASP A 181 30.69 -35.28 4.88
C ASP A 181 30.73 -36.79 5.18
N ALA A 182 29.93 -37.60 4.47
CA ALA A 182 29.87 -39.05 4.68
C ALA A 182 30.91 -39.83 3.90
N ASP A 183 31.46 -39.26 2.81
CA ASP A 183 32.45 -39.94 1.99
C ASP A 183 33.86 -39.37 2.23
N VAL A 184 34.51 -39.88 3.28
CA VAL A 184 35.96 -39.67 3.46
C VAL A 184 36.70 -40.50 2.39
N ALA A 185 36.82 -39.95 1.19
CA ALA A 185 37.82 -40.42 0.22
C ALA A 185 39.21 -40.24 0.84
N ALA A 186 40.11 -41.21 0.61
CA ALA A 186 41.44 -41.25 1.24
C ALA A 186 42.37 -40.08 0.84
N ASP A 187 41.90 -39.19 -0.02
CA ASP A 187 42.61 -38.04 -0.61
C ASP A 187 41.90 -36.69 -0.40
N ASP A 188 40.74 -36.62 0.26
CA ASP A 188 40.21 -35.34 0.78
C ASP A 188 40.82 -35.04 2.16
N ALA A 189 41.44 -33.88 2.31
CA ALA A 189 42.29 -33.59 3.46
C ALA A 189 41.51 -33.18 4.71
N ASP A 190 40.24 -32.78 4.60
CA ASP A 190 39.48 -32.20 5.72
C ASP A 190 38.12 -32.88 6.03
N GLY A 191 37.47 -33.59 5.09
CA GLY A 191 36.26 -34.41 5.36
C GLY A 191 35.06 -33.63 5.90
N VAL A 192 34.92 -32.37 5.47
CA VAL A 192 33.89 -31.44 5.94
C VAL A 192 33.32 -30.59 4.81
N LEU A 193 32.00 -30.42 4.79
CA LEU A 193 31.29 -29.57 3.85
C LEU A 193 31.04 -28.18 4.48
N LYS A 194 31.34 -27.08 3.77
CA LYS A 194 31.12 -25.72 4.27
C LYS A 194 29.98 -25.01 3.55
N VAL A 195 28.96 -24.61 4.29
CA VAL A 195 27.83 -23.83 3.75
C VAL A 195 27.82 -22.45 4.38
N ALA A 196 27.83 -21.40 3.54
CA ALA A 196 27.65 -20.03 3.96
C ALA A 196 26.18 -19.62 3.94
N TYR A 197 25.75 -18.87 4.96
CA TYR A 197 24.44 -18.23 5.05
C TYR A 197 24.62 -16.73 4.92
N VAL A 198 24.19 -16.13 3.80
CA VAL A 198 24.30 -14.69 3.54
C VAL A 198 22.95 -14.02 3.84
N GLY A 199 22.92 -13.08 4.79
CA GLY A 199 21.67 -12.41 5.18
C GLY A 199 21.36 -11.18 4.33
N ILE A 200 20.09 -10.98 3.93
CA ILE A 200 19.67 -9.82 3.12
C ILE A 200 18.33 -9.26 3.61
N SER A 201 18.28 -7.97 3.93
CA SER A 201 17.05 -7.31 4.44
C SER A 201 16.49 -6.35 3.39
N THR A 202 15.17 -6.31 3.17
CA THR A 202 14.59 -5.44 2.11
C THR A 202 14.91 -3.95 2.31
N PRO A 203 15.36 -3.24 1.26
CA PRO A 203 15.45 -1.79 1.29
C PRO A 203 14.12 -1.07 1.54
N GLU A 204 12.98 -1.71 1.26
CA GLU A 204 11.65 -1.18 1.56
C GLU A 204 11.39 -1.05 3.07
N THR A 205 12.24 -1.62 3.93
CA THR A 205 12.15 -1.48 5.39
C THR A 205 12.00 -0.02 5.85
N LEU A 206 12.65 0.92 5.15
CA LEU A 206 12.57 2.35 5.46
C LEU A 206 11.17 2.95 5.33
N THR A 207 10.27 2.33 4.55
CA THR A 207 8.90 2.81 4.33
C THR A 207 7.82 1.81 4.76
N LYS A 208 8.15 0.52 4.86
CA LYS A 208 7.25 -0.56 5.31
C LYS A 208 7.24 -0.74 6.83
N SER A 209 8.27 -0.26 7.52
CA SER A 209 8.20 0.09 8.94
C SER A 209 8.05 1.61 9.09
N SER A 210 8.11 2.14 10.31
CA SER A 210 8.08 3.60 10.52
C SER A 210 9.42 4.22 10.10
N PRO A 211 9.44 5.18 9.15
CA PRO A 211 10.67 5.87 8.73
C PRO A 211 11.41 6.53 9.91
N ALA A 212 10.66 7.02 10.90
CA ALA A 212 11.21 7.68 12.09
C ALA A 212 12.13 6.75 12.90
N ASN A 213 11.91 5.42 12.84
CA ASN A 213 12.78 4.45 13.53
C ASN A 213 14.21 4.44 12.98
N PHE A 214 14.41 4.91 11.75
CA PHE A 214 15.70 4.94 11.07
C PHE A 214 16.30 6.34 10.99
N GLN A 215 15.64 7.35 11.57
CA GLN A 215 16.03 8.75 11.47
C GLN A 215 16.50 9.31 12.81
N ASP A 216 17.30 10.38 12.75
CA ASP A 216 17.55 11.24 13.90
C ASP A 216 16.37 12.22 14.14
N ALA A 217 16.45 12.99 15.22
CA ALA A 217 15.42 13.98 15.57
C ALA A 217 15.26 15.13 14.53
N ALA A 218 16.16 15.25 13.56
CA ALA A 218 16.07 16.21 12.47
C ALA A 218 15.54 15.57 11.17
N GLY A 219 15.13 14.29 11.20
CA GLY A 219 14.60 13.56 10.05
C GLY A 219 15.65 13.02 9.11
N ASN A 220 16.95 13.06 9.48
CA ASN A 220 18.00 12.48 8.64
C ASN A 220 18.09 10.98 8.88
N TYR A 221 18.12 10.17 7.82
CA TYR A 221 18.36 8.74 7.95
C TYR A 221 19.76 8.46 8.52
N ILE A 222 19.79 7.74 9.65
CA ILE A 222 20.99 7.27 10.33
C ILE A 222 21.18 5.74 10.20
N TYR A 223 20.25 5.08 9.52
CA TYR A 223 20.35 3.69 9.09
C TYR A 223 19.92 3.57 7.63
N GLY A 224 20.44 2.56 6.93
CA GLY A 224 20.11 2.29 5.54
C GLY A 224 20.30 0.82 5.18
N PHE A 225 19.75 0.45 4.03
CA PHE A 225 19.64 -0.93 3.56
C PHE A 225 20.21 -1.10 2.15
N CYS A 226 21.16 -0.23 1.77
CA CYS A 226 21.68 -0.10 0.41
C CYS A 226 20.59 0.21 -0.63
N GLN A 227 19.61 1.05 -0.26
CA GLN A 227 18.60 1.58 -1.17
C GLN A 227 19.22 2.57 -2.18
N ASP A 228 18.79 2.49 -3.44
CA ASP A 228 19.08 3.43 -4.53
C ASP A 228 18.04 3.31 -5.67
N GLU A 229 18.18 4.11 -6.73
CA GLU A 229 17.29 4.11 -7.89
C GLU A 229 17.45 2.89 -8.82
N THR A 230 18.60 2.19 -8.78
CA THR A 230 18.97 1.18 -9.79
C THR A 230 18.98 -0.26 -9.26
N GLY A 231 19.07 -0.46 -7.95
CA GLY A 231 19.32 -1.73 -7.28
C GLY A 231 20.81 -2.06 -7.10
N GLU A 232 21.71 -1.32 -7.75
CA GLU A 232 23.14 -1.66 -7.83
C GLU A 232 23.83 -1.66 -6.46
N ALA A 233 23.46 -0.76 -5.56
CA ALA A 233 24.02 -0.74 -4.21
C ALA A 233 23.66 -2.02 -3.42
N LEU A 234 22.44 -2.54 -3.58
CA LEU A 234 22.03 -3.80 -2.96
C LEU A 234 22.80 -4.97 -3.60
N TYR A 235 22.81 -5.06 -4.93
CA TYR A 235 23.49 -6.16 -5.64
C TYR A 235 24.98 -6.20 -5.31
N ALA A 236 25.64 -5.04 -5.24
CA ALA A 236 27.06 -4.96 -4.87
C ALA A 236 27.31 -5.42 -3.42
N ALA A 237 26.42 -5.09 -2.49
CA ALA A 237 26.54 -5.55 -1.10
C ALA A 237 26.37 -7.07 -0.98
N VAL A 238 25.40 -7.64 -1.71
CA VAL A 238 25.20 -9.10 -1.77
C VAL A 238 26.39 -9.78 -2.43
N GLN A 239 26.81 -9.33 -3.61
CA GLN A 239 27.95 -9.90 -4.33
C GLN A 239 29.22 -9.88 -3.48
N SER A 240 29.50 -8.77 -2.79
CA SER A 240 30.67 -8.67 -1.90
C SER A 240 30.63 -9.69 -0.77
N ALA A 241 29.45 -9.96 -0.19
CA ALA A 241 29.30 -10.95 0.87
C ALA A 241 29.46 -12.38 0.33
N VAL A 242 28.90 -12.67 -0.85
CA VAL A 242 29.04 -13.97 -1.52
C VAL A 242 30.50 -14.25 -1.89
N ASP A 243 31.18 -13.27 -2.51
CA ASP A 243 32.59 -13.37 -2.88
C ASP A 243 33.48 -13.61 -1.66
N GLU A 244 33.22 -12.90 -0.56
CA GLU A 244 33.97 -13.06 0.68
C GLU A 244 33.73 -14.45 1.30
N ALA A 245 32.48 -14.94 1.31
CA ALA A 245 32.16 -16.28 1.80
C ALA A 245 32.86 -17.38 0.98
N ARG A 246 32.82 -17.28 -0.35
CA ARG A 246 33.54 -18.19 -1.27
C ARG A 246 35.06 -18.11 -1.07
N ALA A 247 35.62 -16.92 -0.91
CA ALA A 247 37.04 -16.74 -0.65
C ALA A 247 37.48 -17.32 0.70
N GLN A 248 36.57 -17.41 1.68
CA GLN A 248 36.78 -18.09 2.96
C GLN A 248 36.55 -19.61 2.89
N GLY A 249 36.27 -20.15 1.70
CA GLY A 249 36.20 -21.58 1.42
C GLY A 249 34.81 -22.18 1.57
N ALA A 250 33.73 -21.40 1.40
CA ALA A 250 32.38 -21.95 1.33
C ALA A 250 32.18 -22.77 0.04
N ASP A 251 31.79 -24.03 0.19
CA ASP A 251 31.44 -24.96 -0.90
C ASP A 251 30.05 -24.68 -1.45
N TYR A 252 29.16 -24.18 -0.59
CA TYR A 252 27.84 -23.69 -0.97
C TYR A 252 27.53 -22.33 -0.32
N VAL A 253 26.75 -21.50 -1.00
CA VAL A 253 26.24 -20.21 -0.50
C VAL A 253 24.72 -20.20 -0.60
N VAL A 254 24.08 -20.16 0.57
CA VAL A 254 22.64 -20.00 0.74
C VAL A 254 22.37 -18.55 1.15
N ALA A 255 21.79 -17.77 0.24
CA ALA A 255 21.25 -16.47 0.59
C ALA A 255 19.94 -16.65 1.37
N VAL A 256 19.81 -15.95 2.50
CA VAL A 256 18.57 -15.87 3.28
C VAL A 256 18.12 -14.42 3.22
N GLY A 257 17.08 -14.16 2.46
CA GLY A 257 16.58 -12.84 2.13
C GLY A 257 15.18 -12.59 2.70
N HIS A 258 14.91 -11.33 3.02
CA HIS A 258 13.56 -10.83 3.25
C HIS A 258 13.26 -9.78 2.18
N LEU A 259 13.09 -10.19 0.92
CA LEU A 259 13.05 -9.31 -0.25
C LEU A 259 11.73 -9.39 -1.02
N GLY A 260 11.20 -10.60 -1.22
CA GLY A 260 9.94 -10.84 -1.90
C GLY A 260 9.92 -10.57 -3.41
N ILE A 261 8.75 -10.81 -4.03
CA ILE A 261 8.48 -10.61 -5.46
C ILE A 261 7.23 -9.75 -5.67
N GLU A 262 6.04 -10.24 -5.33
CA GLU A 262 4.79 -9.54 -5.57
C GLU A 262 4.63 -8.33 -4.64
N GLY A 263 4.24 -7.18 -5.21
CA GLY A 263 4.06 -5.94 -4.44
C GLY A 263 5.36 -5.28 -3.97
N THR A 264 6.52 -5.88 -4.29
CA THR A 264 7.86 -5.34 -4.03
C THR A 264 8.34 -4.47 -5.18
N THR A 265 9.09 -3.42 -4.85
CA THR A 265 9.85 -2.64 -5.82
C THR A 265 10.78 -3.54 -6.66
N SER A 266 10.57 -3.59 -7.98
CA SER A 266 11.15 -4.62 -8.87
C SER A 266 12.67 -4.81 -8.77
N ARG A 267 13.42 -3.73 -8.52
CA ARG A 267 14.90 -3.73 -8.39
C ARG A 267 15.42 -4.27 -7.06
N TRP A 268 14.54 -4.56 -6.10
CA TRP A 268 14.91 -5.08 -4.78
C TRP A 268 14.32 -6.47 -4.52
N THR A 269 13.75 -7.11 -5.54
CA THR A 269 13.20 -8.46 -5.44
C THR A 269 14.31 -9.51 -5.38
N SER A 270 13.99 -10.69 -4.82
CA SER A 270 14.90 -11.84 -4.85
C SER A 270 15.28 -12.26 -6.26
N GLU A 271 14.35 -12.20 -7.22
CA GLU A 271 14.68 -12.48 -8.62
C GLU A 271 15.70 -11.50 -9.18
N ALA A 272 15.58 -10.21 -8.82
CA ALA A 272 16.50 -9.19 -9.28
C ALA A 272 17.89 -9.41 -8.68
N VAL A 273 17.98 -9.73 -7.38
CA VAL A 273 19.26 -10.07 -6.74
C VAL A 273 19.91 -11.27 -7.44
N ILE A 274 19.17 -12.37 -7.67
CA ILE A 274 19.71 -13.55 -8.37
C ILE A 274 20.23 -13.18 -9.77
N LYS A 275 19.44 -12.43 -10.55
CA LYS A 275 19.79 -12.08 -11.94
C LYS A 275 20.99 -11.13 -12.05
N HIS A 276 21.36 -10.42 -10.98
CA HIS A 276 22.46 -9.43 -10.97
C HIS A 276 23.64 -9.84 -10.08
N THR A 277 23.64 -11.07 -9.56
CA THR A 277 24.77 -11.62 -8.77
C THR A 277 25.24 -12.95 -9.35
N THR A 278 26.32 -13.49 -8.81
CA THR A 278 26.90 -14.81 -9.13
C THR A 278 27.26 -15.56 -7.84
N GLY A 279 27.44 -16.88 -7.93
CA GLY A 279 27.97 -17.70 -6.83
C GLY A 279 27.01 -18.05 -5.69
N ILE A 280 25.74 -17.63 -5.76
CA ILE A 280 24.63 -18.08 -4.90
C ILE A 280 24.10 -19.40 -5.46
N ASP A 281 23.92 -20.42 -4.61
CA ASP A 281 23.35 -21.72 -5.02
C ASP A 281 21.85 -21.82 -4.68
N ALA A 282 21.43 -21.17 -3.59
CA ALA A 282 20.04 -21.07 -3.19
C ALA A 282 19.71 -19.72 -2.54
N LEU A 283 18.45 -19.29 -2.68
CA LEU A 283 17.87 -18.15 -2.00
C LEU A 283 16.58 -18.57 -1.28
N ILE A 284 16.59 -18.45 0.04
CA ILE A 284 15.41 -18.59 0.92
C ILE A 284 14.85 -17.19 1.17
N ASP A 285 13.59 -16.94 0.80
CA ASP A 285 12.99 -15.60 0.79
C ASP A 285 11.85 -15.40 1.81
N GLY A 286 11.35 -14.17 1.92
CA GLY A 286 10.21 -13.71 2.72
C GLY A 286 9.49 -12.48 2.11
N HIS A 287 8.89 -11.63 2.95
CA HIS A 287 8.27 -10.32 2.65
C HIS A 287 6.92 -10.35 1.94
N SER A 288 6.83 -10.99 0.77
CA SER A 288 5.66 -10.88 -0.12
C SER A 288 4.55 -11.93 0.13
N HIS A 289 4.80 -12.87 1.05
CA HIS A 289 3.86 -13.89 1.57
C HIS A 289 3.45 -15.00 0.58
N GLU A 290 4.14 -15.14 -0.55
CA GLU A 290 3.92 -16.23 -1.49
C GLU A 290 4.52 -17.54 -0.97
N ALA A 291 3.90 -18.65 -1.39
CA ALA A 291 4.54 -19.95 -1.35
C ALA A 291 5.01 -20.26 -2.78
N TYR A 292 6.32 -20.37 -2.99
CA TYR A 292 6.90 -20.65 -4.31
C TYR A 292 6.80 -22.16 -4.63
N ASP A 293 5.58 -22.66 -4.85
CA ASP A 293 5.29 -24.01 -5.38
C ASP A 293 4.70 -23.98 -6.81
N LYS A 294 4.39 -22.78 -7.31
CA LYS A 294 3.74 -22.50 -8.60
C LYS A 294 4.70 -21.79 -9.54
N THR A 295 5.05 -22.45 -10.63
CA THR A 295 5.66 -21.79 -11.78
C THR A 295 4.73 -20.69 -12.32
N VAL A 296 5.28 -19.49 -12.48
CA VAL A 296 4.75 -18.49 -13.42
C VAL A 296 4.91 -19.07 -14.83
N GLY A 297 3.82 -19.57 -15.41
CA GLY A 297 3.77 -20.02 -16.81
C GLY A 297 3.50 -21.52 -16.98
N SER A 298 2.29 -21.80 -17.47
CA SER A 298 1.74 -23.04 -18.06
C SER A 298 2.44 -24.40 -17.79
N GLU A 299 1.67 -25.25 -17.11
CA GLU A 299 1.74 -26.74 -17.11
C GLU A 299 3.01 -27.41 -16.58
N VAL A 300 3.17 -27.54 -15.24
CA VAL A 300 3.81 -28.73 -14.63
C VAL A 300 3.18 -29.02 -13.25
N ALA A 301 3.23 -30.29 -12.83
CA ALA A 301 2.67 -30.90 -11.63
C ALA A 301 2.97 -30.18 -10.29
N ALA A 302 2.08 -30.34 -9.32
CA ALA A 302 2.29 -29.91 -7.93
C ALA A 302 3.67 -30.36 -7.40
N GLY A 303 4.46 -29.42 -6.88
CA GLY A 303 5.79 -29.68 -6.29
C GLY A 303 7.01 -29.34 -7.15
N ALA A 304 6.88 -28.50 -8.20
CA ALA A 304 8.04 -28.03 -8.97
C ALA A 304 8.73 -26.84 -8.27
N ILE A 305 9.98 -27.02 -7.85
CA ILE A 305 10.82 -25.99 -7.21
C ILE A 305 11.22 -24.93 -8.24
N GLN A 306 11.09 -23.65 -7.89
CA GLN A 306 11.52 -22.55 -8.75
C GLN A 306 13.05 -22.50 -8.83
N THR A 307 13.59 -22.54 -10.05
CA THR A 307 15.02 -22.29 -10.32
C THR A 307 15.17 -21.13 -11.27
N LEU A 308 16.04 -20.18 -10.96
CA LEU A 308 16.36 -19.02 -11.79
C LEU A 308 17.82 -19.05 -12.20
N ALA A 309 18.12 -18.57 -13.41
CA ALA A 309 19.50 -18.39 -13.84
C ALA A 309 20.06 -17.09 -13.24
N ASN A 310 21.24 -17.17 -12.63
CA ASN A 310 21.99 -16.00 -12.18
C ASN A 310 22.69 -15.30 -13.38
N SER A 311 23.53 -14.29 -13.11
CA SER A 311 24.18 -13.53 -14.19
C SER A 311 25.22 -14.32 -15.00
N ASP A 312 25.76 -15.42 -14.47
CA ASP A 312 26.64 -16.36 -15.17
C ASP A 312 25.88 -17.50 -15.88
N GLY A 313 24.56 -17.58 -15.66
CA GLY A 313 23.69 -18.62 -16.21
C GLY A 313 23.54 -19.87 -15.33
N ASP A 314 24.14 -19.86 -14.13
CA ASP A 314 24.00 -20.96 -13.17
C ASP A 314 22.61 -20.94 -12.53
N LYS A 315 22.11 -22.14 -12.18
CA LYS A 315 20.79 -22.28 -11.58
C LYS A 315 20.86 -22.00 -10.09
N VAL A 316 19.95 -21.15 -9.62
CA VAL A 316 19.73 -20.82 -8.22
C VAL A 316 18.34 -21.30 -7.82
N VAL A 317 18.26 -22.09 -6.75
CA VAL A 317 16.98 -22.50 -6.16
C VAL A 317 16.37 -21.32 -5.41
N LEU A 318 15.14 -20.95 -5.70
CA LEU A 318 14.41 -19.88 -5.01
C LEU A 318 13.18 -20.45 -4.29
N VAL A 319 13.05 -20.20 -2.99
CA VAL A 319 11.99 -20.76 -2.15
C VAL A 319 11.46 -19.76 -1.12
N GLN A 320 10.16 -19.86 -0.82
CA GLN A 320 9.47 -19.11 0.23
C GLN A 320 8.29 -19.95 0.74
N THR A 321 7.99 -19.87 2.04
CA THR A 321 7.05 -20.79 2.72
C THR A 321 5.60 -20.27 2.80
N GLY A 322 5.29 -19.13 2.19
CA GLY A 322 4.05 -18.41 2.43
C GLY A 322 4.16 -17.49 3.64
N THR A 323 3.15 -17.51 4.51
CA THR A 323 3.12 -16.72 5.75
C THR A 323 2.42 -17.51 6.85
N LYS A 324 2.61 -17.10 8.11
CA LYS A 324 1.92 -17.66 9.29
C LYS A 324 2.09 -19.17 9.44
N LEU A 325 3.24 -19.69 9.02
CA LEU A 325 3.58 -21.10 9.08
C LEU A 325 2.52 -21.99 8.40
N ALA A 326 1.96 -21.54 7.27
CA ALA A 326 1.16 -22.39 6.39
C ALA A 326 1.98 -23.55 5.81
N ASN A 327 3.29 -23.35 5.65
CA ASN A 327 4.27 -24.37 5.31
C ASN A 327 5.54 -24.19 6.16
N VAL A 328 6.34 -25.24 6.23
CA VAL A 328 7.75 -25.19 6.67
C VAL A 328 8.63 -25.64 5.52
N GLY A 329 9.73 -24.93 5.29
CA GLY A 329 10.67 -25.25 4.22
C GLY A 329 11.72 -26.26 4.66
N ASN A 330 12.18 -27.10 3.73
CA ASN A 330 13.39 -27.89 3.89
C ASN A 330 14.20 -27.88 2.59
N LEU A 331 15.36 -27.25 2.63
CA LEU A 331 16.35 -27.25 1.57
C LEU A 331 17.44 -28.28 1.90
N VAL A 332 17.83 -29.10 0.95
CA VAL A 332 18.81 -30.18 1.14
C VAL A 332 19.95 -29.96 0.17
N ILE A 333 21.17 -29.98 0.72
CA ILE A 333 22.43 -29.98 -0.03
C ILE A 333 23.01 -31.39 0.07
N ASP A 334 23.22 -32.02 -1.07
CA ASP A 334 23.70 -33.39 -1.23
C ASP A 334 24.84 -33.37 -2.26
N ALA A 335 26.08 -33.18 -1.78
CA ALA A 335 27.27 -32.96 -2.63
C ALA A 335 27.60 -34.17 -3.53
N ASP A 336 27.08 -35.35 -3.19
CA ASP A 336 27.25 -36.60 -3.95
C ASP A 336 26.20 -36.79 -5.06
N ALA A 337 25.20 -35.90 -5.13
CA ALA A 337 24.22 -35.92 -6.20
C ALA A 337 24.88 -35.64 -7.55
N ALA A 338 24.31 -36.20 -8.63
CA ALA A 338 24.82 -35.96 -9.98
C ALA A 338 24.84 -34.46 -10.33
N ASP A 339 25.93 -34.01 -10.98
CA ASP A 339 26.17 -32.62 -11.37
C ASP A 339 24.88 -31.85 -11.74
N GLY A 340 24.55 -30.83 -10.94
CA GLY A 340 23.41 -29.93 -11.14
C GLY A 340 22.09 -30.34 -10.48
N GLN A 341 22.10 -31.27 -9.51
CA GLN A 341 20.97 -31.64 -8.64
C GLN A 341 21.33 -31.76 -7.15
N ASP A 342 22.47 -31.19 -6.77
CA ASP A 342 23.02 -31.14 -5.40
C ASP A 342 22.21 -30.27 -4.45
N VAL A 343 21.49 -29.25 -4.96
CA VAL A 343 20.58 -28.43 -4.17
C VAL A 343 19.13 -28.73 -4.52
N THR A 344 18.35 -29.19 -3.55
CA THR A 344 16.92 -29.48 -3.68
C THR A 344 16.12 -28.85 -2.54
N ALA A 345 14.83 -28.63 -2.71
CA ALA A 345 13.99 -28.05 -1.65
C ALA A 345 12.55 -28.56 -1.69
N GLN A 346 11.85 -28.46 -0.57
CA GLN A 346 10.40 -28.66 -0.49
C GLN A 346 9.77 -27.70 0.50
N LEU A 347 8.49 -27.42 0.25
CA LEU A 347 7.59 -26.87 1.24
C LEU A 347 6.75 -28.01 1.79
N VAL A 348 6.80 -28.21 3.10
CA VAL A 348 5.96 -29.18 3.81
C VAL A 348 4.74 -28.43 4.33
N PRO A 349 3.53 -28.75 3.83
CA PRO A 349 2.33 -28.04 4.22
C PRO A 349 1.91 -28.38 5.65
N ALA A 350 1.22 -27.45 6.29
CA ALA A 350 0.78 -27.59 7.68
C ALA A 350 0.01 -28.90 7.94
N SER A 351 -0.74 -29.41 6.96
CA SER A 351 -1.50 -30.67 7.07
C SER A 351 -0.64 -31.90 7.33
N GLU A 352 0.67 -31.83 7.04
CA GLU A 352 1.64 -32.90 7.25
C GLU A 352 2.43 -32.74 8.56
N CYS A 353 2.39 -31.57 9.19
CA CYS A 353 3.10 -31.25 10.44
C CYS A 353 2.20 -31.39 11.67
N LYS A 354 1.83 -32.65 11.99
CA LYS A 354 0.87 -32.94 13.08
C LYS A 354 1.50 -33.00 14.47
N ASP A 355 2.79 -33.29 14.55
CA ASP A 355 3.50 -33.41 15.81
C ASP A 355 3.89 -32.03 16.36
N GLU A 356 3.91 -31.90 17.69
CA GLU A 356 4.36 -30.70 18.39
C GLU A 356 5.48 -31.07 19.38
N ASP A 357 6.54 -30.25 19.45
CA ASP A 357 7.56 -30.39 20.48
C ASP A 357 6.99 -29.96 21.84
N ALA A 358 7.00 -30.87 22.81
CA ALA A 358 6.39 -30.64 24.11
C ALA A 358 7.07 -29.53 24.94
N ALA A 359 8.38 -29.30 24.75
CA ALA A 359 9.10 -28.27 25.48
C ALA A 359 8.77 -26.88 24.92
N VAL A 360 8.75 -26.74 23.59
CA VAL A 360 8.35 -25.50 22.92
C VAL A 360 6.88 -25.21 23.16
N LYS A 361 5.99 -26.21 23.04
CA LYS A 361 4.56 -26.07 23.31
C LYS A 361 4.28 -25.52 24.70
N LYS A 362 5.06 -25.95 25.70
CA LYS A 362 4.95 -25.44 27.07
C LYS A 362 5.29 -23.94 27.16
N VAL A 363 6.27 -23.47 26.39
CA VAL A 363 6.63 -22.03 26.34
C VAL A 363 5.52 -21.23 25.65
N VAL A 364 4.99 -21.72 24.54
CA VAL A 364 3.84 -21.12 23.83
C VAL A 364 2.62 -21.04 24.76
N ASP A 365 2.27 -22.13 25.45
CA ASP A 365 1.14 -22.17 26.39
C ASP A 365 1.32 -21.21 27.57
N GLN A 366 2.55 -21.03 28.05
CA GLN A 366 2.85 -20.08 29.10
C GLN A 366 2.59 -18.64 28.62
N VAL A 367 3.13 -18.26 27.46
CA VAL A 367 2.92 -16.94 26.86
C VAL A 367 1.42 -16.66 26.66
N ASN A 368 0.69 -17.62 26.10
CA ASN A 368 -0.75 -17.50 25.91
C ASN A 368 -1.50 -17.34 27.24
N GLY A 369 -1.13 -18.10 28.27
CA GLY A 369 -1.70 -17.99 29.61
C GLY A 369 -1.48 -16.61 30.26
N GLU A 370 -0.32 -15.99 30.04
CA GLU A 370 0.01 -14.66 30.56
C GLU A 370 -0.81 -13.54 29.89
N LEU A 371 -1.25 -13.74 28.65
CA LEU A 371 -2.00 -12.74 27.88
C LEU A 371 -3.52 -12.98 27.85
N ALA A 372 -3.99 -14.16 28.28
CA ALA A 372 -5.36 -14.62 28.14
C ALA A 372 -6.41 -13.64 28.70
N ASP A 373 -6.19 -13.09 29.89
CA ASP A 373 -7.14 -12.18 30.53
C ASP A 373 -7.35 -10.89 29.74
N VAL A 374 -6.30 -10.40 29.06
CA VAL A 374 -6.38 -9.19 28.24
C VAL A 374 -6.97 -9.52 26.87
N LEU A 375 -6.51 -10.59 26.24
CA LEU A 375 -6.88 -10.96 24.87
C LEU A 375 -8.34 -11.45 24.76
N ASN A 376 -8.81 -12.26 25.71
CA ASN A 376 -10.14 -12.87 25.66
C ASN A 376 -11.27 -11.94 26.13
N LYS A 377 -10.95 -10.71 26.53
CA LYS A 377 -11.96 -9.76 26.96
C LYS A 377 -12.87 -9.39 25.78
N VAL A 378 -14.16 -9.70 25.90
CA VAL A 378 -15.19 -9.31 24.93
C VAL A 378 -15.42 -7.79 25.00
N VAL A 379 -15.32 -7.15 23.84
CA VAL A 379 -15.50 -5.70 23.63
C VAL A 379 -16.88 -5.39 23.05
N GLY A 380 -17.43 -6.30 22.24
CA GLY A 380 -18.73 -6.14 21.61
C GLY A 380 -19.12 -7.40 20.85
N LYS A 381 -20.04 -7.26 19.89
CA LYS A 381 -20.49 -8.33 19.01
C LYS A 381 -20.65 -7.80 17.59
N THR A 382 -20.43 -8.63 16.57
CA THR A 382 -20.85 -8.37 15.20
C THR A 382 -21.91 -9.37 14.76
N ASP A 383 -22.98 -8.91 14.12
CA ASP A 383 -24.03 -9.75 13.54
C ASP A 383 -23.68 -10.23 12.12
N VAL A 384 -22.61 -9.67 11.54
CA VAL A 384 -22.13 -9.94 10.18
C VAL A 384 -20.66 -10.32 10.20
N ALA A 385 -20.19 -11.02 9.16
CA ALA A 385 -18.75 -11.22 8.99
C ALA A 385 -18.11 -9.92 8.48
N LEU A 386 -17.07 -9.46 9.17
CA LEU A 386 -16.25 -8.33 8.77
C LEU A 386 -15.01 -8.89 8.07
N THR A 387 -14.85 -8.67 6.78
CA THR A 387 -13.85 -9.36 5.97
C THR A 387 -12.86 -8.41 5.32
N ILE A 388 -11.62 -8.89 5.17
CA ILE A 388 -10.58 -8.29 4.31
C ILE A 388 -10.31 -9.13 3.05
N VAL A 389 -10.98 -10.28 2.92
CA VAL A 389 -10.87 -11.24 1.81
C VAL A 389 -12.21 -11.42 1.09
N ASP A 390 -12.18 -11.95 -0.14
CA ASP A 390 -13.38 -12.39 -0.86
C ASP A 390 -13.83 -13.81 -0.44
N ALA A 391 -14.81 -14.36 -1.17
CA ALA A 391 -15.37 -15.68 -0.90
C ALA A 391 -14.37 -16.83 -1.15
N ASP A 392 -13.36 -16.60 -1.99
CA ASP A 392 -12.30 -17.57 -2.31
C ASP A 392 -11.09 -17.41 -1.38
N GLY A 393 -11.14 -16.46 -0.45
CA GLY A 393 -10.07 -16.18 0.52
C GLY A 393 -8.97 -15.28 -0.03
N VAL A 394 -9.14 -14.70 -1.22
CA VAL A 394 -8.18 -13.76 -1.80
C VAL A 394 -8.29 -12.42 -1.08
N ARG A 395 -7.16 -11.86 -0.66
CA ARG A 395 -7.09 -10.60 0.07
C ARG A 395 -7.53 -9.44 -0.82
N GLN A 396 -8.54 -8.70 -0.38
CA GLN A 396 -9.18 -7.60 -1.12
C GLN A 396 -8.82 -6.23 -0.55
N VAL A 397 -8.50 -6.16 0.75
CA VAL A 397 -8.29 -4.90 1.47
C VAL A 397 -7.13 -4.05 0.93
N ARG A 398 -6.28 -4.57 0.04
CA ARG A 398 -5.18 -3.82 -0.58
C ARG A 398 -5.47 -3.33 -2.01
N HIS A 399 -6.67 -3.55 -2.54
CA HIS A 399 -7.04 -3.10 -3.89
C HIS A 399 -8.56 -2.95 -4.16
N HIS A 400 -9.44 -3.40 -3.26
CA HIS A 400 -10.91 -3.23 -3.33
C HIS A 400 -11.50 -2.71 -2.03
N GLU A 401 -12.70 -2.15 -2.07
CA GLU A 401 -13.47 -1.84 -0.86
C GLU A 401 -13.82 -3.11 -0.07
N THR A 402 -13.85 -2.98 1.25
CA THR A 402 -14.18 -4.08 2.18
C THR A 402 -14.93 -3.51 3.37
N ASN A 403 -15.90 -4.22 3.93
CA ASN A 403 -16.63 -3.75 5.12
C ASN A 403 -15.74 -3.57 6.35
N MET A 404 -14.68 -4.39 6.52
CA MET A 404 -13.71 -4.19 7.61
C MET A 404 -12.94 -2.88 7.42
N GLY A 405 -12.47 -2.59 6.21
CA GLY A 405 -11.83 -1.32 5.87
C GLY A 405 -12.75 -0.11 6.11
N ASP A 406 -14.03 -0.23 5.77
CA ASP A 406 -15.04 0.82 6.01
C ASP A 406 -15.26 1.09 7.49
N LEU A 407 -15.33 0.02 8.30
CA LEU A 407 -15.47 0.09 9.76
C LEU A 407 -14.27 0.79 10.39
N VAL A 408 -13.05 0.46 9.97
CA VAL A 408 -11.81 1.10 10.46
C VAL A 408 -11.79 2.58 10.07
N ALA A 409 -12.07 2.93 8.81
CA ALA A 409 -12.09 4.33 8.37
C ALA A 409 -13.19 5.12 9.09
N ASP A 410 -14.35 4.52 9.36
CA ASP A 410 -15.41 5.14 10.17
C ASP A 410 -14.96 5.38 11.62
N ALA A 411 -14.28 4.41 12.23
CA ALA A 411 -13.74 4.55 13.58
C ALA A 411 -12.74 5.71 13.68
N TYR A 412 -11.84 5.84 12.69
CA TYR A 412 -10.87 6.95 12.65
C TYR A 412 -11.58 8.29 12.53
N ARG A 413 -12.56 8.38 11.63
CA ARG A 413 -13.35 9.60 11.42
C ARG A 413 -14.08 10.03 12.68
N ALA A 414 -14.70 9.07 13.39
CA ALA A 414 -15.45 9.32 14.60
C ALA A 414 -14.54 9.73 15.76
N ALA A 415 -13.41 9.05 15.95
CA ALA A 415 -12.50 9.26 17.07
C ALA A 415 -11.95 10.69 17.17
N VAL A 416 -11.67 11.33 16.03
CA VAL A 416 -11.12 12.70 15.99
C VAL A 416 -12.11 13.76 15.48
N GLY A 417 -13.34 13.35 15.14
CA GLY A 417 -14.40 14.25 14.68
C GLY A 417 -14.14 14.91 13.33
N ALA A 418 -13.61 14.16 12.36
CA ALA A 418 -13.22 14.67 11.05
C ALA A 418 -14.34 14.60 9.99
N GLY A 419 -14.19 15.40 8.93
CA GLY A 419 -15.07 15.33 7.76
C GLY A 419 -14.76 14.11 6.89
N ILE A 420 -13.48 13.76 6.81
CA ILE A 420 -12.92 12.67 5.99
C ILE A 420 -12.01 11.84 6.89
N ALA A 421 -11.97 10.52 6.69
CA ALA A 421 -10.90 9.68 7.20
C ALA A 421 -10.33 8.77 6.12
N LEU A 422 -9.04 8.49 6.24
CA LEU A 422 -8.28 7.57 5.41
C LEU A 422 -7.69 6.49 6.29
N ALA A 423 -7.62 5.26 5.80
CA ALA A 423 -6.85 4.18 6.41
C ALA A 423 -6.20 3.36 5.29
N ASN A 424 -4.91 3.07 5.37
CA ASN A 424 -4.24 2.23 4.37
C ASN A 424 -4.64 0.75 4.55
N GLY A 425 -4.83 0.03 3.45
CA GLY A 425 -5.20 -1.39 3.46
C GLY A 425 -4.18 -2.28 4.15
N GLY A 426 -2.90 -1.89 4.09
CA GLY A 426 -1.79 -2.53 4.81
C GLY A 426 -1.92 -2.42 6.33
N GLY A 427 -2.67 -1.44 6.83
CA GLY A 427 -3.00 -1.27 8.25
C GLY A 427 -4.14 -2.15 8.74
N VAL A 428 -4.93 -2.78 7.85
CA VAL A 428 -6.10 -3.60 8.22
C VAL A 428 -5.80 -5.08 8.00
N ARG A 429 -5.48 -5.81 9.07
CA ARG A 429 -4.74 -7.08 8.97
C ARG A 429 -5.55 -8.37 9.10
N ALA A 430 -6.79 -8.30 9.58
CA ALA A 430 -7.60 -9.48 9.85
C ALA A 430 -9.09 -9.29 9.56
N SER A 431 -9.77 -10.40 9.30
CA SER A 431 -11.24 -10.52 9.30
C SER A 431 -11.74 -10.88 10.70
N ILE A 432 -13.00 -10.58 11.01
CA ILE A 432 -13.70 -10.99 12.24
C ILE A 432 -15.00 -11.70 11.84
N ALA A 433 -15.17 -12.93 12.32
CA ALA A 433 -16.40 -13.69 12.09
C ALA A 433 -17.60 -13.10 12.84
N ALA A 434 -18.82 -13.40 12.38
CA ALA A 434 -20.03 -13.05 13.13
C ALA A 434 -20.01 -13.71 14.52
N GLY A 435 -20.26 -12.94 15.58
CA GLY A 435 -20.12 -13.39 16.95
C GLY A 435 -19.55 -12.33 17.88
N ASP A 436 -19.07 -12.77 19.04
CA ASP A 436 -18.39 -11.90 20.00
C ASP A 436 -17.10 -11.35 19.40
N ILE A 437 -16.82 -10.07 19.68
CA ILE A 437 -15.60 -9.38 19.30
C ILE A 437 -14.76 -9.24 20.55
N THR A 438 -13.56 -9.81 20.54
CA THR A 438 -12.60 -9.76 21.64
C THR A 438 -11.51 -8.72 21.39
N ASN A 439 -10.73 -8.39 22.43
CA ASN A 439 -9.50 -7.62 22.27
C ASN A 439 -8.52 -8.32 21.30
N ASN A 440 -8.44 -9.64 21.33
CA ASN A 440 -7.62 -10.41 20.40
C ASN A 440 -7.99 -10.13 18.95
N ASP A 441 -9.30 -10.10 18.65
CA ASP A 441 -9.79 -9.81 17.30
C ASP A 441 -9.39 -8.40 16.86
N LEU A 442 -9.60 -7.40 17.72
CA LEU A 442 -9.33 -6.00 17.39
C LEU A 442 -7.83 -5.68 17.27
N LEU A 443 -7.00 -6.26 18.14
CA LEU A 443 -5.55 -6.18 18.03
C LEU A 443 -5.02 -6.95 16.81
N SER A 444 -5.72 -8.00 16.37
CA SER A 444 -5.39 -8.69 15.12
C SER A 444 -5.76 -7.84 13.90
N VAL A 445 -6.80 -6.99 13.98
CA VAL A 445 -7.16 -6.06 12.90
C VAL A 445 -6.20 -4.88 12.81
N GLN A 446 -5.83 -4.27 13.95
CA GLN A 446 -4.92 -3.10 14.07
C GLN A 446 -3.75 -3.41 15.04
N PRO A 447 -2.72 -4.15 14.60
CA PRO A 447 -1.64 -4.63 15.49
C PRO A 447 -0.51 -3.61 15.71
N TYR A 448 -0.48 -2.52 14.94
CA TYR A 448 0.63 -1.57 14.93
C TYR A 448 0.62 -0.61 16.12
N GLY A 449 -0.57 -0.31 16.66
CA GLY A 449 -0.71 0.68 17.72
C GLY A 449 -0.33 2.08 17.23
N ASN A 450 -0.68 2.40 15.98
CA ASN A 450 -0.45 3.74 15.46
C ASN A 450 -1.37 4.73 16.17
N GLU A 451 -0.92 5.97 16.34
CA GLU A 451 -1.74 7.02 16.94
C GLU A 451 -2.45 7.85 15.88
N LEU A 452 -3.75 8.09 16.10
CA LEU A 452 -4.57 8.92 15.22
C LEU A 452 -4.22 10.40 15.35
N CYS A 453 -4.23 11.09 14.22
CA CYS A 453 -4.08 12.52 14.11
C CYS A 453 -5.13 13.12 13.16
N LEU A 454 -5.22 14.45 13.20
CA LEU A 454 -6.13 15.23 12.38
C LEU A 454 -5.35 16.38 11.75
N ILE A 455 -5.39 16.47 10.42
CA ILE A 455 -4.74 17.55 9.67
C ILE A 455 -5.75 18.38 8.88
N GLU A 456 -5.33 19.56 8.45
CA GLU A 456 -5.96 20.33 7.37
C GLU A 456 -5.26 20.01 6.05
N ALA A 457 -5.97 19.39 5.11
CA ALA A 457 -5.45 19.04 3.79
C ALA A 457 -6.28 19.68 2.66
N THR A 458 -5.65 20.06 1.56
CA THR A 458 -6.36 20.56 0.37
C THR A 458 -7.08 19.42 -0.36
N GLY A 459 -8.13 19.74 -1.11
CA GLY A 459 -8.80 18.76 -1.97
C GLY A 459 -7.84 18.16 -2.99
N GLN A 460 -6.85 18.93 -3.45
CA GLN A 460 -5.79 18.47 -4.34
C GLN A 460 -4.91 17.39 -3.68
N GLU A 461 -4.44 17.60 -2.44
CA GLU A 461 -3.67 16.58 -1.72
C GLU A 461 -4.48 15.30 -1.49
N ILE A 462 -5.79 15.41 -1.22
CA ILE A 462 -6.66 14.23 -1.10
C ILE A 462 -6.76 13.48 -2.43
N LEU A 463 -6.89 14.21 -3.55
CA LEU A 463 -6.86 13.61 -4.89
C LEU A 463 -5.52 12.92 -5.18
N ASP A 464 -4.41 13.51 -4.76
CA ASP A 464 -3.05 12.95 -4.88
C ASP A 464 -2.87 11.69 -4.06
N ALA A 465 -3.34 11.69 -2.81
CA ALA A 465 -3.30 10.54 -1.93
C ALA A 465 -4.14 9.37 -2.48
N LEU A 466 -5.35 9.63 -2.99
CA LEU A 466 -6.19 8.59 -3.59
C LEU A 466 -5.55 8.03 -4.86
N GLU A 467 -4.92 8.86 -5.69
CA GLU A 467 -4.20 8.42 -6.89
C GLU A 467 -2.97 7.56 -6.51
N MET A 468 -2.19 7.98 -5.51
CA MET A 468 -1.06 7.22 -4.97
C MET A 468 -1.52 5.86 -4.42
N GLY A 469 -2.57 5.83 -3.59
CA GLY A 469 -3.12 4.60 -3.04
C GLY A 469 -3.69 3.66 -4.12
N ALA A 470 -4.15 4.20 -5.25
CA ALA A 470 -4.66 3.41 -6.37
C ALA A 470 -3.58 3.07 -7.43
N SER A 471 -2.31 3.42 -7.22
CA SER A 471 -1.26 3.37 -8.25
C SER A 471 -0.95 1.96 -8.80
N ASN A 472 -1.11 0.91 -7.98
CA ASN A 472 -0.97 -0.49 -8.42
C ASN A 472 -2.29 -1.17 -8.75
N ALA A 473 -3.44 -0.55 -8.47
CA ALA A 473 -4.76 -1.12 -8.74
C ALA A 473 -4.88 -1.61 -10.20
N PRO A 474 -5.37 -2.83 -10.46
CA PRO A 474 -6.07 -3.71 -9.52
C PRO A 474 -5.16 -4.62 -8.68
N GLU A 475 -3.84 -4.54 -8.84
CA GLU A 475 -2.90 -5.30 -8.03
C GLU A 475 -2.77 -4.73 -6.62
N GLU A 476 -2.29 -5.57 -5.69
CA GLU A 476 -2.20 -5.19 -4.29
C GLU A 476 -1.21 -4.05 -4.05
N PHE A 477 -1.63 -3.11 -3.18
CA PHE A 477 -0.74 -2.16 -2.55
C PHE A 477 -1.17 -1.88 -1.11
N GLY A 478 -0.23 -1.98 -0.17
CA GLY A 478 -0.47 -1.66 1.23
C GLY A 478 -1.06 -0.26 1.43
N GLY A 479 -0.62 0.72 0.63
CA GLY A 479 -1.11 2.10 0.65
C GLY A 479 -2.50 2.33 0.08
N PHE A 480 -3.22 1.29 -0.39
CA PHE A 480 -4.57 1.46 -0.93
C PHE A 480 -5.53 2.01 0.14
N LEU A 481 -6.18 3.13 -0.16
CA LEU A 481 -6.91 3.90 0.85
C LEU A 481 -8.34 3.40 1.04
N LYS A 482 -8.64 2.92 2.25
CA LYS A 482 -9.99 2.85 2.80
C LYS A 482 -10.41 4.23 3.23
N VAL A 483 -11.69 4.53 3.07
CA VAL A 483 -12.20 5.90 3.18
C VAL A 483 -13.49 5.96 3.97
N SER A 484 -13.67 7.05 4.71
CA SER A 484 -14.95 7.44 5.32
C SER A 484 -15.20 8.93 5.08
N GLY A 485 -16.46 9.30 4.84
CA GLY A 485 -16.86 10.68 4.53
C GLY A 485 -16.63 11.11 3.07
N LEU A 486 -16.02 10.25 2.24
CA LEU A 486 -15.89 10.41 0.80
C LEU A 486 -16.13 9.11 0.04
N SER A 487 -16.33 9.22 -1.27
CA SER A 487 -16.36 8.10 -2.23
C SER A 487 -15.54 8.42 -3.48
N TYR A 488 -15.01 7.42 -4.17
CA TYR A 488 -14.31 7.59 -5.44
C TYR A 488 -14.42 6.37 -6.36
N LYS A 489 -14.04 6.55 -7.63
CA LYS A 489 -13.97 5.50 -8.63
C LYS A 489 -12.56 5.34 -9.18
N ILE A 490 -12.24 4.14 -9.65
CA ILE A 490 -10.95 3.80 -10.25
C ILE A 490 -11.19 3.23 -11.66
N ASP A 491 -10.53 3.81 -12.66
CA ASP A 491 -10.41 3.21 -13.98
C ASP A 491 -9.04 2.55 -14.13
N ALA A 492 -8.99 1.24 -13.86
CA ALA A 492 -7.77 0.44 -13.92
C ALA A 492 -7.20 0.29 -15.34
N SER A 493 -7.95 0.67 -16.39
CA SER A 493 -7.42 0.68 -17.76
C SER A 493 -6.46 1.83 -18.04
N ILE A 494 -6.43 2.84 -17.16
CA ILE A 494 -5.51 3.99 -17.23
C ILE A 494 -4.22 3.64 -16.48
N PRO A 495 -3.05 3.58 -17.17
CA PRO A 495 -1.76 3.36 -16.51
C PRO A 495 -1.45 4.41 -15.45
N SER A 496 -0.65 4.05 -14.45
CA SER A 496 -0.40 4.94 -13.31
C SER A 496 0.45 6.11 -13.79
N SER A 497 -0.01 7.32 -13.49
CA SER A 497 0.71 8.55 -13.79
C SER A 497 1.45 9.11 -12.57
N VAL A 498 1.41 8.40 -11.44
CA VAL A 498 2.12 8.75 -10.22
C VAL A 498 3.64 8.66 -10.42
N LYS A 499 4.36 9.66 -9.92
CA LYS A 499 5.82 9.68 -9.80
C LYS A 499 6.22 9.62 -8.33
N THR A 500 7.21 8.80 -8.05
CA THR A 500 7.84 8.71 -6.74
C THR A 500 9.33 8.99 -6.83
N ASP A 501 9.94 9.38 -5.72
CA ASP A 501 11.40 9.43 -5.58
C ASP A 501 11.99 8.02 -5.37
N GLU A 502 13.31 7.96 -5.19
CA GLU A 502 14.07 6.74 -4.96
C GLU A 502 13.66 5.96 -3.70
N ASN A 503 13.05 6.65 -2.73
CA ASN A 503 12.56 6.08 -1.48
C ASN A 503 11.08 5.67 -1.56
N GLY A 504 10.43 5.84 -2.72
CA GLY A 504 9.00 5.56 -2.89
C GLY A 504 8.08 6.66 -2.36
N ASN A 505 8.60 7.85 -2.04
CA ASN A 505 7.78 8.99 -1.63
C ASN A 505 7.09 9.62 -2.85
N PHE A 506 5.84 10.05 -2.70
CA PHE A 506 5.11 10.78 -3.73
C PHE A 506 5.84 12.07 -4.15
N VAL A 507 5.90 12.31 -5.46
CA VAL A 507 6.44 13.53 -6.07
C VAL A 507 5.35 14.29 -6.83
N SER A 508 4.67 13.62 -7.76
CA SER A 508 3.65 14.25 -8.62
C SER A 508 2.74 13.22 -9.31
N VAL A 509 1.72 13.74 -10.01
CA VAL A 509 0.91 13.00 -10.97
C VAL A 509 1.08 13.67 -12.33
N ASP A 510 1.80 13.02 -13.24
CA ASP A 510 2.28 13.62 -14.50
C ASP A 510 1.40 13.26 -15.72
N GLY A 511 0.15 12.86 -15.49
CA GLY A 511 -0.72 12.37 -16.56
C GLY A 511 -2.18 12.24 -16.14
N GLU A 512 -2.91 11.43 -16.90
CA GLU A 512 -4.31 11.18 -16.60
C GLU A 512 -4.44 10.43 -15.26
N ARG A 513 -5.34 10.91 -14.41
CA ARG A 513 -5.71 10.22 -13.17
C ARG A 513 -6.63 9.05 -13.46
N ARG A 514 -6.30 7.90 -12.88
CA ARG A 514 -7.19 6.73 -12.81
C ARG A 514 -8.30 6.95 -11.79
N VAL A 515 -8.07 7.75 -10.74
CA VAL A 515 -9.08 8.10 -9.75
C VAL A 515 -9.98 9.21 -10.29
N PHE A 516 -11.30 8.98 -10.25
CA PHE A 516 -12.30 9.93 -10.71
C PHE A 516 -13.59 9.86 -9.88
N ASP A 517 -14.54 10.77 -10.16
CA ASP A 517 -15.84 10.87 -9.47
C ASP A 517 -15.70 10.96 -7.93
N VAL A 518 -14.64 11.63 -7.45
CA VAL A 518 -14.38 11.81 -6.02
C VAL A 518 -15.40 12.76 -5.42
N LYS A 519 -16.14 12.29 -4.41
CA LYS A 519 -17.19 13.04 -3.74
C LYS A 519 -17.00 13.07 -2.24
N VAL A 520 -17.14 14.25 -1.64
CA VAL A 520 -17.16 14.46 -0.19
C VAL A 520 -18.58 14.87 0.19
N GLY A 521 -19.24 14.09 1.05
CA GLY A 521 -20.65 14.33 1.41
C GLY A 521 -21.60 14.35 0.20
N GLY A 522 -21.31 13.56 -0.84
CA GLY A 522 -22.10 13.47 -2.06
C GLY A 522 -21.86 14.58 -3.10
N GLN A 523 -21.03 15.58 -2.78
CA GLN A 523 -20.64 16.65 -3.70
C GLN A 523 -19.25 16.38 -4.26
N ALA A 524 -19.00 16.74 -5.52
CA ALA A 524 -17.68 16.63 -6.11
C ALA A 524 -16.63 17.36 -5.25
N ILE A 525 -15.46 16.74 -5.08
CA ILE A 525 -14.38 17.37 -4.29
C ILE A 525 -13.91 18.65 -4.99
N ASP A 526 -13.86 19.73 -4.22
CA ASP A 526 -13.21 20.98 -4.63
C ASP A 526 -11.73 20.89 -4.29
N ALA A 527 -10.86 20.87 -5.31
CA ALA A 527 -9.41 20.75 -5.16
C ALA A 527 -8.78 21.91 -4.38
N THR A 528 -9.39 23.10 -4.39
CA THR A 528 -8.87 24.30 -3.73
C THR A 528 -9.34 24.45 -2.29
N LYS A 529 -10.40 23.73 -1.91
CA LYS A 529 -10.95 23.77 -0.57
C LYS A 529 -10.08 22.94 0.40
N THR A 530 -9.96 23.40 1.63
CA THR A 530 -9.34 22.65 2.73
C THR A 530 -10.37 21.79 3.46
N TYR A 531 -9.97 20.57 3.80
CA TYR A 531 -10.76 19.59 4.53
C TYR A 531 -10.01 19.13 5.77
N LYS A 532 -10.78 18.70 6.78
CA LYS A 532 -10.24 18.03 7.97
C LYS A 532 -10.16 16.53 7.69
N VAL A 533 -8.95 16.00 7.68
CA VAL A 533 -8.66 14.60 7.34
C VAL A 533 -8.08 13.88 8.55
N ALA A 534 -8.72 12.78 8.93
CA ALA A 534 -8.26 11.87 9.97
C ALA A 534 -7.53 10.67 9.37
N SER A 535 -6.45 10.26 10.02
CA SER A 535 -5.80 8.94 9.86
C SER A 535 -4.79 8.80 11.00
N HIS A 536 -3.85 7.88 10.91
CA HIS A 536 -2.72 7.78 11.83
C HIS A 536 -1.51 8.61 11.39
N GLY A 537 -0.62 8.87 12.36
CA GLY A 537 0.63 9.60 12.19
C GLY A 537 1.54 9.00 11.13
N TYR A 538 1.62 7.66 11.04
CA TYR A 538 2.37 6.96 10.00
C TYR A 538 2.02 7.49 8.59
N MET A 539 0.73 7.62 8.25
CA MET A 539 0.33 8.15 6.94
C MET A 539 0.45 9.67 6.82
N LEU A 540 -0.06 10.41 7.81
CA LEU A 540 -0.26 11.86 7.64
C LEU A 540 0.96 12.69 8.01
N LEU A 541 1.81 12.20 8.91
CA LEU A 541 2.93 12.95 9.47
C LEU A 541 4.28 12.38 9.02
N GLU A 542 4.38 11.05 8.88
CA GLU A 542 5.62 10.37 8.52
C GLU A 542 5.71 10.07 7.02
N GLY A 543 4.61 10.17 6.27
CA GLY A 543 4.55 9.87 4.84
C GLY A 543 4.70 8.38 4.52
N GLY A 544 4.26 7.52 5.44
CA GLY A 544 4.12 6.09 5.25
C GLY A 544 3.33 5.73 3.99
N ASP A 545 3.64 4.58 3.40
CA ASP A 545 3.18 4.18 2.05
C ASP A 545 3.43 5.24 0.96
N GLY A 546 4.39 6.15 1.17
CA GLY A 546 4.76 7.21 0.25
C GLY A 546 3.83 8.42 0.24
N LEU A 547 2.92 8.56 1.22
CA LEU A 547 1.93 9.65 1.32
C LEU A 547 2.54 10.98 1.83
N THR A 548 3.59 11.45 1.17
CA THR A 548 4.35 12.64 1.60
C THR A 548 3.65 13.97 1.37
N MET A 549 2.59 14.00 0.56
CA MET A 549 1.80 15.20 0.28
C MET A 549 1.16 15.82 1.54
N PHE A 550 1.07 15.07 2.64
CA PHE A 550 0.50 15.54 3.90
C PHE A 550 1.52 16.00 4.94
N ARG A 551 2.82 15.71 4.79
CA ARG A 551 3.83 15.89 5.85
C ARG A 551 3.90 17.32 6.41
N ASP A 552 3.74 18.32 5.55
CA ASP A 552 3.84 19.74 5.92
C ASP A 552 2.49 20.38 6.27
N ASN A 553 1.42 19.57 6.32
CA ASN A 553 0.10 20.08 6.60
C ASN A 553 -0.06 20.51 8.06
N LYS A 554 -0.97 21.46 8.27
CA LYS A 554 -1.27 21.93 9.61
C LYS A 554 -1.97 20.83 10.41
N VAL A 555 -1.27 20.33 11.42
CA VAL A 555 -1.80 19.38 12.40
C VAL A 555 -2.74 20.12 13.35
N LEU A 556 -3.99 19.66 13.44
CA LEU A 556 -5.01 20.17 14.35
C LEU A 556 -5.06 19.37 15.65
N GLN A 557 -4.80 18.07 15.57
CA GLN A 557 -4.70 17.16 16.70
C GLN A 557 -3.64 16.12 16.39
N GLU A 558 -2.78 15.82 17.34
CA GLU A 558 -1.67 14.86 17.22
C GLU A 558 -1.80 13.84 18.36
N ASN A 559 -1.47 12.58 18.08
CA ASN A 559 -1.39 11.50 19.07
C ASN A 559 -2.66 11.39 19.94
N VAL A 560 -3.83 11.45 19.30
CA VAL A 560 -5.12 11.56 19.99
C VAL A 560 -5.48 10.27 20.70
N ILE A 561 -5.36 9.15 19.97
CA ILE A 561 -5.74 7.82 20.44
C ILE A 561 -5.10 6.76 19.55
N LEU A 562 -4.80 5.59 20.11
CA LEU A 562 -4.35 4.43 19.33
C LEU A 562 -5.46 3.97 18.36
N ASP A 563 -5.06 3.51 17.19
CA ASP A 563 -5.92 2.97 16.12
C ASP A 563 -6.86 1.85 16.62
N ASN A 564 -6.32 0.87 17.34
CA ASN A 564 -7.08 -0.22 17.95
C ASN A 564 -8.07 0.30 19.01
N GLN A 565 -7.69 1.29 19.80
CA GLN A 565 -8.54 1.88 20.82
C GLN A 565 -9.63 2.77 20.20
N ALA A 566 -9.35 3.43 19.07
CA ALA A 566 -10.36 4.12 18.27
C ALA A 566 -11.41 3.13 17.76
N LEU A 567 -11.00 1.98 17.26
CA LEU A 567 -11.90 0.92 16.82
C LEU A 567 -12.73 0.35 17.98
N ILE A 568 -12.11 0.06 19.13
CA ILE A 568 -12.80 -0.34 20.37
C ILE A 568 -13.86 0.71 20.76
N ASN A 569 -13.47 1.99 20.79
CA ASN A 569 -14.35 3.07 21.17
C ASN A 569 -15.52 3.23 20.20
N TYR A 570 -15.26 3.10 18.90
CA TYR A 570 -16.32 3.19 17.88
C TYR A 570 -17.34 2.06 18.05
N ILE A 571 -16.87 0.83 18.23
CA ILE A 571 -17.76 -0.32 18.46
C ILE A 571 -18.57 -0.14 19.74
N THR A 572 -17.92 0.20 20.85
CA THR A 572 -18.56 0.28 22.16
C THR A 572 -19.47 1.51 22.32
N ASN A 573 -19.02 2.67 21.86
CA ASN A 573 -19.68 3.94 22.13
C ASN A 573 -20.58 4.40 20.98
N ASP A 574 -20.14 4.30 19.73
CA ASP A 574 -20.90 4.80 18.58
C ASP A 574 -21.89 3.75 18.07
N LEU A 575 -21.44 2.50 17.94
CA LEU A 575 -22.26 1.36 17.53
C LEU A 575 -22.97 0.65 18.70
N LYS A 576 -22.78 1.13 19.94
CA LYS A 576 -23.43 0.60 21.16
C LYS A 576 -23.18 -0.89 21.39
N GLY A 577 -21.99 -1.35 21.02
CA GLY A 577 -21.51 -2.71 21.22
C GLY A 577 -21.93 -3.71 20.15
N VAL A 578 -22.68 -3.30 19.12
CA VAL A 578 -23.15 -4.21 18.06
C VAL A 578 -22.82 -3.66 16.67
N VAL A 579 -21.98 -4.37 15.92
CA VAL A 579 -21.73 -4.10 14.50
C VAL A 579 -22.80 -4.82 13.67
N GLY A 580 -23.66 -4.06 13.00
CA GLY A 580 -24.88 -4.58 12.38
C GLY A 580 -24.98 -4.36 10.86
N GLU A 581 -26.22 -4.22 10.38
CA GLU A 581 -26.60 -4.22 8.96
C GLU A 581 -25.81 -3.25 8.07
N ARG A 582 -25.35 -2.12 8.62
CA ARG A 582 -24.53 -1.15 7.89
C ARG A 582 -23.28 -1.79 7.26
N TYR A 583 -22.68 -2.76 7.93
CA TYR A 583 -21.47 -3.45 7.46
C TYR A 583 -21.77 -4.82 6.85
N ALA A 584 -23.03 -5.11 6.47
CA ALA A 584 -23.43 -6.43 5.98
C ALA A 584 -22.86 -6.77 4.60
N ASN A 585 -22.58 -5.78 3.75
CA ASN A 585 -22.00 -6.04 2.44
C ASN A 585 -20.48 -6.24 2.55
N ALA A 586 -19.99 -7.46 2.32
CA ALA A 586 -18.57 -7.79 2.39
C ALA A 586 -17.69 -6.88 1.51
N THR A 587 -18.22 -6.42 0.36
CA THR A 587 -17.52 -5.51 -0.57
C THR A 587 -17.69 -4.03 -0.22
N GLY A 588 -18.15 -3.70 0.99
CA GLY A 588 -18.34 -2.32 1.47
C GLY A 588 -19.62 -1.63 1.00
N GLU A 589 -19.74 -0.35 1.33
CA GLU A 589 -20.93 0.48 1.05
C GLU A 589 -20.94 1.10 -0.36
N GLY A 590 -19.94 0.81 -1.20
CA GLY A 590 -19.79 1.43 -2.53
C GLY A 590 -19.08 2.77 -2.48
N ARG A 591 -18.25 3.01 -1.45
CA ARG A 591 -17.35 4.15 -1.33
C ARG A 591 -16.22 4.07 -2.34
N ILE A 592 -15.83 2.88 -2.79
CA ILE A 592 -14.74 2.66 -3.74
C ILE A 592 -15.18 1.66 -4.80
N THR A 593 -15.29 2.10 -6.06
CA THR A 593 -15.74 1.21 -7.15
C THR A 593 -14.86 1.30 -8.37
N TYR A 594 -14.60 0.15 -9.02
CA TYR A 594 -14.00 0.14 -10.34
C TYR A 594 -15.05 0.48 -11.40
N ALA A 595 -14.70 1.38 -12.31
CA ALA A 595 -15.54 1.74 -13.45
C ALA A 595 -14.69 2.35 -14.56
N THR A 596 -15.09 2.12 -15.81
CA THR A 596 -14.51 2.86 -16.93
C THR A 596 -14.90 4.32 -16.84
N LYS A 597 -13.92 5.20 -16.93
CA LYS A 597 -14.13 6.63 -16.95
C LYS A 597 -14.96 6.99 -18.20
N PRO A 598 -16.06 7.76 -18.07
CA PRO A 598 -16.88 8.11 -19.22
C PRO A 598 -16.04 8.79 -20.30
N GLY A 599 -16.01 8.20 -21.49
CA GLY A 599 -15.44 8.85 -22.67
C GLY A 599 -16.27 10.05 -23.07
N THR A 600 -15.65 11.05 -23.71
CA THR A 600 -16.33 12.30 -24.09
C THR A 600 -17.28 12.16 -25.28
N GLY A 601 -17.22 11.03 -26.00
CA GLY A 601 -17.99 10.77 -27.21
C GLY A 601 -17.50 11.53 -28.45
N PHE A 602 -16.45 12.35 -28.34
CA PHE A 602 -15.87 13.11 -29.46
C PHE A 602 -14.63 12.43 -30.02
N LYS A 603 -14.49 12.48 -31.34
CA LYS A 603 -13.38 11.89 -32.11
C LYS A 603 -12.05 12.58 -31.88
N ASP A 604 -12.08 13.82 -31.40
CA ASP A 604 -10.94 14.72 -31.19
C ASP A 604 -10.75 15.08 -29.72
N VAL A 605 -11.34 14.30 -28.81
CA VAL A 605 -11.14 14.44 -27.37
C VAL A 605 -10.87 13.05 -26.82
N ALA A 606 -9.58 12.67 -26.81
CA ALA A 606 -9.14 11.41 -26.24
C ALA A 606 -9.39 11.41 -24.72
N ALA A 607 -9.66 10.25 -24.13
CA ALA A 607 -9.84 10.14 -22.68
C ALA A 607 -8.62 10.69 -21.91
N THR A 608 -7.42 10.49 -22.48
CA THR A 608 -6.12 10.95 -21.96
C THR A 608 -5.89 12.45 -22.06
N ASP A 609 -6.72 13.20 -22.80
CA ASP A 609 -6.54 14.64 -22.89
C ASP A 609 -6.85 15.29 -21.53
N TRP A 610 -5.99 16.22 -21.08
CA TRP A 610 -6.18 16.91 -19.79
C TRP A 610 -7.56 17.58 -19.66
N PHE A 611 -8.17 17.93 -20.78
CA PHE A 611 -9.49 18.56 -20.86
C PHE A 611 -10.65 17.59 -21.05
N ALA A 612 -10.42 16.29 -21.24
CA ALA A 612 -11.47 15.33 -21.55
C ALA A 612 -12.61 15.35 -20.51
N GLY A 613 -12.24 15.33 -19.23
CA GLY A 613 -13.22 15.36 -18.13
C GLY A 613 -14.06 16.65 -18.11
N VAL A 614 -13.43 17.82 -18.28
CA VAL A 614 -14.15 19.10 -18.27
C VAL A 614 -14.97 19.32 -19.54
N VAL A 615 -14.54 18.77 -20.68
CA VAL A 615 -15.35 18.75 -21.91
C VAL A 615 -16.58 17.88 -21.74
N GLY A 616 -16.42 16.67 -21.18
CA GLY A 616 -17.55 15.79 -20.83
C GLY A 616 -18.56 16.49 -19.93
N GLN A 617 -18.09 17.08 -18.82
CA GLN A 617 -18.95 17.83 -17.88
C GLN A 617 -19.67 19.02 -18.53
N ALA A 618 -18.99 19.77 -19.41
CA ALA A 618 -19.60 20.89 -20.10
C ALA A 618 -20.71 20.45 -21.07
N VAL A 619 -20.57 19.27 -21.67
CA VAL A 619 -21.56 18.70 -22.61
C VAL A 619 -22.72 18.05 -21.86
N ASP A 620 -22.45 17.30 -20.80
CA ASP A 620 -23.48 16.67 -19.96
C ASP A 620 -24.39 17.70 -19.29
N ALA A 621 -23.81 18.84 -18.88
CA ALA A 621 -24.56 19.96 -18.34
C ALA A 621 -25.19 20.86 -19.42
N GLU A 622 -25.14 20.44 -20.70
CA GLU A 622 -25.61 21.18 -21.87
C GLU A 622 -25.05 22.59 -22.04
N LEU A 623 -23.94 22.92 -21.37
CA LEU A 623 -23.30 24.22 -21.42
C LEU A 623 -22.66 24.43 -22.79
N MET A 624 -21.93 23.43 -23.27
CA MET A 624 -21.27 23.41 -24.58
C MET A 624 -21.77 22.23 -25.40
N LYS A 625 -21.62 22.34 -26.72
CA LYS A 625 -21.94 21.27 -27.68
C LYS A 625 -20.77 21.11 -28.66
N GLY A 626 -20.57 19.90 -29.14
CA GLY A 626 -19.70 19.66 -30.29
C GLY A 626 -20.26 20.29 -31.56
N TYR A 627 -19.46 20.31 -32.63
CA TYR A 627 -19.90 20.86 -33.90
C TYR A 627 -21.01 20.03 -34.52
N SER A 628 -21.86 20.73 -35.26
CA SER A 628 -22.91 20.14 -36.08
C SER A 628 -22.74 20.61 -37.51
N ASP A 629 -23.15 19.79 -38.47
CA ASP A 629 -23.20 20.19 -39.87
C ASP A 629 -24.42 21.09 -40.15
N ASP A 630 -24.57 21.53 -41.41
CA ASP A 630 -25.65 22.41 -41.85
C ASP A 630 -27.05 21.80 -41.68
N SER A 631 -27.15 20.48 -41.47
CA SER A 631 -28.41 19.79 -41.18
C SER A 631 -28.73 19.73 -39.68
N GLY A 632 -27.82 20.20 -38.83
CA GLY A 632 -27.91 20.11 -37.38
C GLY A 632 -27.50 18.75 -36.82
N ALA A 633 -26.94 17.86 -37.65
CA ALA A 633 -26.42 16.57 -37.19
C ALA A 633 -25.02 16.74 -36.58
N SER A 634 -24.73 16.02 -35.48
CA SER A 634 -23.41 16.07 -34.85
C SER A 634 -22.32 15.55 -35.79
N THR A 635 -21.21 16.29 -35.89
CA THR A 635 -20.03 15.85 -36.65
C THR A 635 -19.18 14.82 -35.89
N GLY A 636 -19.41 14.70 -34.57
CA GLY A 636 -18.59 13.94 -33.64
C GLY A 636 -17.29 14.64 -33.23
N PHE A 637 -17.10 15.92 -33.56
CA PHE A 637 -15.92 16.72 -33.16
C PHE A 637 -16.31 17.80 -32.15
N PHE A 638 -15.49 18.01 -31.12
CA PHE A 638 -15.65 19.11 -30.17
C PHE A 638 -14.89 20.38 -30.59
N GLY A 639 -13.75 20.22 -31.27
CA GLY A 639 -12.80 21.27 -31.62
C GLY A 639 -12.08 21.85 -30.40
N PRO A 640 -11.40 21.05 -29.55
CA PRO A 640 -10.87 21.53 -28.27
C PRO A 640 -9.91 22.71 -28.42
N TYR A 641 -9.10 22.71 -29.48
CA TYR A 641 -8.09 23.74 -29.77
C TYR A 641 -8.59 24.87 -30.69
N ASP A 642 -9.87 24.92 -31.03
CA ASP A 642 -10.40 26.06 -31.77
C ASP A 642 -10.62 27.25 -30.84
N ASN A 643 -10.46 28.44 -31.39
CA ASN A 643 -10.71 29.69 -30.68
C ASN A 643 -12.20 29.87 -30.37
N MET A 644 -12.51 30.29 -29.15
CA MET A 644 -13.87 30.67 -28.77
C MET A 644 -14.24 32.04 -29.33
N THR A 645 -15.46 32.15 -29.86
CA THR A 645 -16.03 33.42 -30.31
C THR A 645 -16.87 34.11 -29.25
N ARG A 646 -17.05 35.43 -29.38
CA ARG A 646 -17.90 36.22 -28.47
C ARG A 646 -19.34 35.71 -28.43
N ALA A 647 -19.89 35.30 -29.57
CA ALA A 647 -21.23 34.69 -29.64
C ALA A 647 -21.32 33.38 -28.85
N GLN A 648 -20.30 32.53 -28.90
CA GLN A 648 -20.27 31.28 -28.14
C GLN A 648 -20.25 31.57 -26.63
N VAL A 649 -19.42 32.50 -26.17
CA VAL A 649 -19.31 32.84 -24.74
C VAL A 649 -20.64 33.30 -24.17
N VAL A 650 -21.32 34.28 -24.80
CA VAL A 650 -22.62 34.76 -24.29
C VAL A 650 -23.69 33.67 -24.31
N THR A 651 -23.65 32.78 -25.31
CA THR A 651 -24.58 31.64 -25.40
C THR A 651 -24.37 30.66 -24.24
N VAL A 652 -23.12 30.37 -23.86
CA VAL A 652 -22.86 29.50 -22.71
C VAL A 652 -23.31 30.15 -21.41
N LEU A 653 -23.02 31.44 -21.20
CA LEU A 653 -23.44 32.17 -19.99
C LEU A 653 -24.97 32.21 -19.85
N TYR A 654 -25.69 32.41 -20.95
CA TYR A 654 -27.16 32.38 -20.97
C TYR A 654 -27.74 31.00 -20.61
N ARG A 655 -27.06 29.91 -20.98
CA ARG A 655 -27.44 28.56 -20.53
C ARG A 655 -27.18 28.36 -19.05
N ILE A 656 -26.07 28.88 -18.54
CA ILE A 656 -25.73 28.80 -17.12
C ILE A 656 -26.75 29.55 -16.25
N SER A 657 -27.24 30.72 -16.69
CA SER A 657 -28.23 31.50 -15.93
C SER A 657 -29.58 30.78 -15.76
N GLY A 658 -29.87 29.79 -16.61
CA GLY A 658 -31.14 29.07 -16.62
C GLY A 658 -32.25 29.77 -17.40
N ASP A 659 -31.95 30.91 -18.04
CA ASP A 659 -32.92 31.66 -18.85
C ASP A 659 -33.10 31.04 -20.25
N ALA A 660 -32.23 30.12 -20.66
CA ALA A 660 -32.35 29.40 -21.92
C ALA A 660 -33.54 28.43 -21.90
N THR A 661 -34.51 28.62 -22.79
CA THR A 661 -35.62 27.66 -22.97
C THR A 661 -35.36 26.70 -24.13
N SER A 662 -35.55 25.39 -23.92
CA SER A 662 -35.31 24.40 -24.97
C SER A 662 -36.27 24.63 -26.15
N GLY A 663 -35.74 24.82 -27.36
CA GLY A 663 -36.54 25.00 -28.57
C GLY A 663 -37.00 26.43 -28.84
N GLU A 664 -36.51 27.42 -28.08
CA GLU A 664 -36.75 28.83 -28.41
C GLU A 664 -36.18 29.17 -29.79
N LYS A 665 -37.00 29.79 -30.64
CA LYS A 665 -36.51 30.32 -31.92
C LYS A 665 -35.74 31.62 -31.66
N PRO A 666 -34.59 31.83 -32.32
CA PRO A 666 -33.91 33.12 -32.28
C PRO A 666 -34.84 34.30 -32.58
N GLY A 667 -34.84 35.30 -31.69
CA GLY A 667 -35.63 36.52 -31.82
C GLY A 667 -35.01 37.59 -32.73
N ALA A 668 -35.55 38.81 -32.62
CA ALA A 668 -34.98 40.01 -33.25
C ALA A 668 -33.84 40.60 -32.38
N ASN A 669 -32.91 41.29 -33.02
CA ASN A 669 -31.87 42.06 -32.36
C ASN A 669 -32.50 43.25 -31.61
N LYS A 670 -32.37 43.25 -30.27
CA LYS A 670 -32.84 44.35 -29.41
C LYS A 670 -31.69 45.23 -28.91
N THR A 671 -30.47 44.94 -29.33
CA THR A 671 -29.27 45.67 -28.94
C THR A 671 -28.95 46.80 -29.94
N PRO A 672 -28.10 47.77 -29.58
CA PRO A 672 -27.63 48.78 -30.53
C PRO A 672 -26.58 48.26 -31.53
N PHE A 673 -26.26 46.95 -31.54
CA PHE A 673 -25.17 46.40 -32.34
C PHE A 673 -25.58 46.22 -33.81
N THR A 674 -24.85 46.86 -34.72
CA THR A 674 -25.18 46.89 -36.16
C THR A 674 -24.65 45.69 -36.95
N ASP A 675 -23.74 44.91 -36.36
CA ASP A 675 -23.12 43.70 -36.93
C ASP A 675 -23.79 42.41 -36.43
N VAL A 676 -25.02 42.52 -35.97
CA VAL A 676 -25.80 41.41 -35.42
C VAL A 676 -27.10 41.31 -36.19
N GLU A 677 -27.26 40.17 -36.87
CA GLU A 677 -28.42 39.87 -37.71
C GLU A 677 -29.56 39.27 -36.88
N ASP A 678 -30.80 39.59 -37.27
CA ASP A 678 -32.00 38.96 -36.75
C ASP A 678 -31.96 37.45 -37.02
N GLY A 679 -32.44 36.64 -36.07
CA GLY A 679 -32.52 35.19 -36.25
C GLY A 679 -31.21 34.42 -36.01
N ALA A 680 -30.10 35.09 -35.67
CA ALA A 680 -28.85 34.42 -35.33
C ALA A 680 -28.97 33.58 -34.05
N TYR A 681 -28.32 32.40 -33.98
CA TYR A 681 -28.51 31.45 -32.87
C TYR A 681 -28.20 32.02 -31.47
N TYR A 682 -27.33 33.04 -31.39
CA TYR A 682 -26.89 33.68 -30.16
C TYR A 682 -27.73 34.91 -29.79
N ILE A 683 -28.77 35.25 -30.56
CA ILE A 683 -29.44 36.55 -30.45
C ILE A 683 -30.14 36.74 -29.09
N ASN A 684 -30.81 35.72 -28.56
CA ASN A 684 -31.47 35.79 -27.26
C ASN A 684 -30.44 35.92 -26.14
N ALA A 685 -29.36 35.14 -26.23
CA ALA A 685 -28.24 35.20 -25.29
C ALA A 685 -27.54 36.57 -25.30
N LEU A 686 -27.39 37.18 -26.48
CA LEU A 686 -26.81 38.51 -26.63
C LEU A 686 -27.73 39.60 -26.08
N ASN A 687 -29.04 39.54 -26.36
CA ASN A 687 -30.02 40.46 -25.79
C ASN A 687 -29.98 40.39 -24.25
N TRP A 688 -30.01 39.18 -23.69
CA TRP A 688 -29.89 38.95 -22.25
C TRP A 688 -28.58 39.49 -21.68
N ALA A 689 -27.44 39.20 -22.33
CA ALA A 689 -26.13 39.65 -21.87
C ALA A 689 -26.00 41.18 -21.93
N TYR A 690 -26.66 41.84 -22.89
CA TYR A 690 -26.72 43.29 -22.98
C TYR A 690 -27.63 43.89 -21.90
N GLU A 691 -28.83 43.34 -21.71
CA GLU A 691 -29.80 43.79 -20.70
C GLU A 691 -29.25 43.66 -19.27
N ASN A 692 -28.44 42.63 -19.00
CA ASN A 692 -27.79 42.40 -17.71
C ASN A 692 -26.39 43.06 -17.60
N GLY A 693 -26.01 43.91 -18.55
CA GLY A 693 -24.75 44.68 -18.47
C GLY A 693 -23.46 43.84 -18.57
N LEU A 694 -23.55 42.60 -19.05
CA LEU A 694 -22.37 41.74 -19.24
C LEU A 694 -21.50 42.25 -20.39
N THR A 695 -22.13 42.75 -21.45
CA THR A 695 -21.45 43.34 -22.61
C THR A 695 -22.07 44.67 -23.03
N SER A 696 -21.22 45.65 -23.35
CA SER A 696 -21.60 46.91 -24.00
C SER A 696 -21.18 46.97 -25.47
N GLY A 697 -20.51 45.93 -26.00
CA GLY A 697 -19.86 45.97 -27.31
C GLY A 697 -18.51 46.68 -27.28
N TYR A 698 -17.99 47.04 -28.45
CA TYR A 698 -16.70 47.70 -28.57
C TYR A 698 -16.75 49.21 -28.36
N THR A 699 -15.69 49.74 -27.77
CA THR A 699 -15.40 51.17 -27.71
C THR A 699 -14.28 51.47 -28.70
N LYS A 700 -14.47 52.48 -29.52
CA LYS A 700 -13.44 53.01 -30.44
C LYS A 700 -12.30 53.63 -29.63
N ALA A 701 -11.13 53.77 -30.25
CA ALA A 701 -9.96 54.37 -29.62
C ALA A 701 -10.16 55.81 -29.10
N ASN A 702 -11.17 56.53 -29.62
CA ASN A 702 -11.56 57.88 -29.19
C ASN A 702 -12.56 57.90 -28.02
N GLY A 703 -12.90 56.73 -27.44
CA GLY A 703 -13.84 56.61 -26.32
C GLY A 703 -15.33 56.53 -26.70
N GLU A 704 -15.67 56.62 -27.99
CA GLU A 704 -17.04 56.47 -28.46
C GLU A 704 -17.43 55.00 -28.63
N MET A 705 -18.72 54.67 -28.44
CA MET A 705 -19.23 53.34 -28.74
C MET A 705 -19.14 53.05 -30.24
N ALA A 706 -18.60 51.89 -30.59
CA ALA A 706 -18.52 51.42 -31.97
C ALA A 706 -19.87 50.94 -32.51
N ASN A 707 -20.84 50.66 -31.63
CA ASN A 707 -22.10 49.98 -31.94
C ASN A 707 -21.86 48.63 -32.64
N LEU A 708 -20.79 47.93 -32.27
CA LEU A 708 -20.44 46.60 -32.77
C LEU A 708 -20.31 45.62 -31.61
N PHE A 709 -20.81 44.41 -31.80
CA PHE A 709 -20.64 43.31 -30.87
C PHE A 709 -19.42 42.45 -31.22
N GLY A 710 -19.15 42.20 -32.49
CA GLY A 710 -18.13 41.26 -32.98
C GLY A 710 -18.47 39.80 -32.72
N PRO A 711 -19.62 39.26 -33.19
CA PRO A 711 -20.07 37.92 -32.82
C PRO A 711 -19.07 36.80 -33.18
N HIS A 712 -18.28 36.99 -34.22
CA HIS A 712 -17.29 36.03 -34.71
C HIS A 712 -15.86 36.32 -34.23
N ASP A 713 -15.64 37.41 -33.50
CA ASP A 713 -14.32 37.72 -33.00
C ASP A 713 -13.90 36.74 -31.92
N THR A 714 -12.62 36.35 -31.96
CA THR A 714 -12.00 35.53 -30.93
C THR A 714 -11.95 36.27 -29.60
N VAL A 715 -12.23 35.55 -28.52
CA VAL A 715 -12.20 36.09 -27.15
C VAL A 715 -10.84 35.82 -26.51
N THR A 716 -10.21 36.85 -25.97
CA THR A 716 -9.01 36.68 -25.15
C THR A 716 -9.36 36.18 -23.74
N ARG A 717 -8.40 35.58 -23.04
CA ARG A 717 -8.62 35.03 -21.70
C ARG A 717 -9.12 36.10 -20.72
N GLU A 718 -8.57 37.31 -20.79
CA GLU A 718 -9.02 38.44 -19.96
C GLU A 718 -10.47 38.86 -20.28
N GLN A 719 -10.90 38.76 -21.54
CA GLN A 719 -12.28 39.07 -21.95
C GLN A 719 -13.25 37.98 -21.51
N LEU A 720 -12.91 36.70 -21.68
CA LEU A 720 -13.73 35.57 -21.21
C LEU A 720 -13.97 35.69 -19.71
N VAL A 721 -12.89 35.84 -18.94
CA VAL A 721 -12.97 35.92 -17.49
C VAL A 721 -13.74 37.15 -17.02
N THR A 722 -13.59 38.30 -17.71
CA THR A 722 -14.38 39.50 -17.40
C THR A 722 -15.88 39.26 -17.59
N LEU A 723 -16.29 38.55 -18.65
CA LEU A 723 -17.70 38.22 -18.88
C LEU A 723 -18.25 37.26 -17.82
N VAL A 724 -17.48 36.23 -17.47
CA VAL A 724 -17.81 35.26 -16.42
C VAL A 724 -17.91 35.94 -15.05
N TRP A 725 -16.98 36.83 -14.72
CA TRP A 725 -16.96 37.60 -13.49
C TRP A 725 -18.18 38.52 -13.35
N ARG A 726 -18.55 39.23 -14.42
CA ARG A 726 -19.77 40.05 -14.45
C ARG A 726 -21.02 39.18 -14.28
N ALA A 727 -21.08 38.02 -14.93
CA ALA A 727 -22.19 37.09 -14.80
C ALA A 727 -22.32 36.54 -13.37
N ALA A 728 -21.22 36.43 -12.63
CA ALA A 728 -21.21 36.09 -11.20
C ALA A 728 -21.51 37.27 -10.26
N GLY A 729 -21.93 38.43 -10.77
CA GLY A 729 -22.25 39.62 -9.98
C GLY A 729 -21.07 40.54 -9.66
N ALA A 730 -19.98 40.44 -10.44
CA ALA A 730 -18.75 41.21 -10.25
C ALA A 730 -18.16 41.16 -8.80
N PRO A 731 -18.02 39.97 -8.20
CA PRO A 731 -17.56 39.81 -6.83
C PRO A 731 -16.10 40.26 -6.64
N VAL A 732 -15.79 40.79 -5.45
CA VAL A 732 -14.41 41.14 -5.08
C VAL A 732 -13.61 39.86 -4.79
N ALA A 733 -12.35 39.81 -5.23
CA ALA A 733 -11.45 38.69 -4.94
C ALA A 733 -11.19 38.54 -3.44
N THR A 734 -11.14 37.30 -2.95
CA THR A 734 -10.87 37.00 -1.53
C THR A 734 -9.38 37.12 -1.16
N SER A 735 -8.50 36.96 -2.14
CA SER A 735 -7.06 37.21 -2.10
C SER A 735 -6.58 37.51 -3.53
N ASP A 736 -5.44 38.18 -3.70
CA ASP A 736 -4.77 38.32 -4.99
C ASP A 736 -3.43 37.57 -5.09
N ASP A 737 -3.11 36.69 -4.13
CA ASP A 737 -1.83 35.96 -4.06
C ASP A 737 -1.63 35.05 -5.29
N ALA A 738 -2.63 34.26 -5.65
CA ALA A 738 -2.59 33.39 -6.83
C ALA A 738 -2.47 34.16 -8.16
N TYR A 739 -2.99 35.39 -8.19
CA TYR A 739 -2.80 36.28 -9.33
C TYR A 739 -1.38 36.87 -9.33
N ARG A 740 -0.89 37.37 -8.18
CA ARG A 740 0.44 37.98 -8.05
C ARG A 740 1.59 36.99 -8.20
N SER A 741 1.37 35.70 -7.95
CA SER A 741 2.35 34.65 -8.18
C SER A 741 2.63 34.42 -9.67
N CYS A 742 1.73 34.88 -10.56
CA CYS A 742 1.93 34.80 -12.00
C CYS A 742 2.85 35.92 -12.49
N LYS A 743 3.84 35.57 -13.32
CA LYS A 743 4.87 36.48 -13.83
C LYS A 743 4.35 37.57 -14.77
N ASP A 744 3.17 37.37 -15.33
CA ASP A 744 2.49 38.32 -16.20
C ASP A 744 1.34 39.07 -15.51
N ALA A 745 1.25 39.00 -14.18
CA ALA A 745 0.40 39.89 -13.40
C ALA A 745 0.71 41.36 -13.72
N GLY A 746 -0.31 42.13 -14.08
CA GLY A 746 -0.21 43.53 -14.46
C GLY A 746 0.01 43.76 -15.95
N LYS A 747 0.07 42.70 -16.77
CA LYS A 747 0.13 42.81 -18.24
C LYS A 747 -1.24 42.83 -18.92
N GLU A 748 -2.31 42.58 -18.17
CA GLU A 748 -3.69 42.64 -18.63
C GLU A 748 -4.19 44.07 -18.90
N SER A 749 -5.31 44.16 -19.61
CA SER A 749 -6.06 45.39 -19.75
C SER A 749 -6.67 45.83 -18.40
N VAL A 750 -6.73 47.16 -18.17
CA VAL A 750 -7.25 47.76 -16.92
C VAL A 750 -8.65 47.25 -16.54
N PHE A 751 -9.51 46.98 -17.53
CA PHE A 751 -10.87 46.50 -17.28
C PHE A 751 -10.94 45.06 -16.72
N ALA A 752 -9.87 44.28 -16.84
CA ALA A 752 -9.84 42.86 -16.52
C ALA A 752 -9.14 42.54 -15.19
N VAL A 753 -8.46 43.51 -14.58
CA VAL A 753 -7.63 43.33 -13.38
C VAL A 753 -8.42 42.64 -12.26
N ASP A 754 -9.60 43.17 -11.92
CA ASP A 754 -10.40 42.64 -10.81
C ASP A 754 -11.00 41.26 -11.14
N ALA A 755 -11.38 41.05 -12.40
CA ALA A 755 -11.90 39.78 -12.87
C ALA A 755 -10.83 38.68 -12.82
N LEU A 756 -9.59 38.98 -13.23
CA LEU A 756 -8.47 38.04 -13.19
C LEU A 756 -8.05 37.71 -11.76
N LYS A 757 -8.01 38.70 -10.86
CA LYS A 757 -7.77 38.45 -9.43
C LYS A 757 -8.83 37.53 -8.85
N TRP A 758 -10.10 37.81 -9.12
CA TRP A 758 -11.19 36.98 -8.64
C TRP A 758 -11.09 35.55 -9.20
N ALA A 759 -10.91 35.40 -10.51
CA ALA A 759 -10.86 34.08 -11.14
C ALA A 759 -9.65 33.25 -10.67
N ALA A 760 -8.49 33.87 -10.46
CA ALA A 760 -7.32 33.21 -9.87
C ALA A 760 -7.61 32.79 -8.42
N SER A 761 -8.24 33.68 -7.62
CA SER A 761 -8.59 33.38 -6.21
C SER A 761 -9.61 32.25 -6.06
N LYS A 762 -10.40 31.98 -7.11
CA LYS A 762 -11.41 30.90 -7.15
C LYS A 762 -10.93 29.66 -7.89
N GLY A 763 -9.69 29.63 -8.39
CA GLY A 763 -9.18 28.52 -9.20
C GLY A 763 -9.88 28.36 -10.55
N ILE A 764 -10.71 29.32 -10.98
CA ILE A 764 -11.39 29.31 -12.29
C ILE A 764 -10.36 29.46 -13.42
N LEU A 765 -9.31 30.26 -13.16
CA LEU A 765 -8.18 30.46 -14.06
C LEU A 765 -6.88 30.10 -13.34
N THR A 766 -6.29 28.94 -13.66
CA THR A 766 -5.10 28.42 -12.96
C THR A 766 -3.75 28.74 -13.63
N GLY A 767 -3.74 29.59 -14.66
CA GLY A 767 -2.53 29.90 -15.43
C GLY A 767 -1.89 28.67 -16.12
N SER A 768 -0.80 28.88 -16.84
CA SER A 768 0.09 27.84 -17.36
C SER A 768 1.43 27.90 -16.63
N VAL A 769 1.92 26.74 -16.17
CA VAL A 769 3.27 26.62 -15.59
C VAL A 769 4.27 26.41 -16.73
N GLU A 770 5.24 27.30 -16.81
CA GLU A 770 6.39 27.19 -17.71
C GLU A 770 7.67 26.97 -16.88
N ALA A 771 8.78 26.61 -17.54
CA ALA A 771 10.03 26.26 -16.86
C ALA A 771 10.55 27.34 -15.90
N ASP A 772 10.14 28.60 -16.09
CA ASP A 772 10.56 29.71 -15.26
C ASP A 772 9.48 30.25 -14.31
N GLY A 773 8.23 29.74 -14.34
CA GLY A 773 7.16 30.18 -13.44
C GLY A 773 5.75 30.07 -14.03
N SER A 774 4.76 30.62 -13.32
CA SER A 774 3.35 30.58 -13.72
C SER A 774 2.91 31.83 -14.51
N TYR A 775 2.01 31.67 -15.48
CA TYR A 775 1.50 32.75 -16.34
C TYR A 775 -0.01 32.67 -16.55
N LEU A 776 -0.75 33.77 -16.46
CA LEU A 776 -2.20 33.83 -16.74
C LEU A 776 -2.51 33.94 -18.24
N LYS A 777 -1.60 34.53 -19.01
CA LYS A 777 -1.68 34.83 -20.44
C LYS A 777 -2.93 35.65 -20.80
N PRO A 778 -3.15 36.84 -20.19
CA PRO A 778 -4.43 37.56 -20.29
C PRO A 778 -4.84 37.90 -21.74
N THR A 779 -3.88 38.23 -22.60
CA THR A 779 -4.13 38.61 -24.00
C THR A 779 -4.16 37.45 -24.98
N ALA A 780 -3.89 36.21 -24.52
CA ALA A 780 -3.96 35.04 -25.40
C ALA A 780 -5.42 34.72 -25.77
N SER A 781 -5.62 34.21 -26.98
CA SER A 781 -6.92 33.71 -27.42
C SER A 781 -7.35 32.51 -26.58
N THR A 782 -8.63 32.44 -26.25
CA THR A 782 -9.17 31.34 -25.44
C THR A 782 -9.58 30.18 -26.34
N LEU A 783 -9.07 28.99 -26.04
CA LEU A 783 -9.47 27.77 -26.73
C LEU A 783 -10.78 27.20 -26.16
N ARG A 784 -11.53 26.43 -26.94
CA ARG A 784 -12.80 25.82 -26.50
C ARG A 784 -12.64 24.89 -25.30
N CYS A 785 -11.57 24.13 -25.20
CA CYS A 785 -11.29 23.28 -24.04
C CYS A 785 -11.01 24.08 -22.76
N GLU A 786 -10.30 25.20 -22.88
CA GLU A 786 -10.05 26.13 -21.77
C GLU A 786 -11.35 26.82 -21.33
N GLY A 787 -12.17 27.24 -22.30
CA GLY A 787 -13.50 27.76 -22.04
C GLY A 787 -14.38 26.76 -21.30
N ALA A 788 -14.41 25.49 -21.74
CA ALA A 788 -15.15 24.42 -21.07
C ALA A 788 -14.77 24.31 -19.58
N LYS A 789 -13.45 24.31 -19.28
CA LYS A 789 -12.95 24.34 -17.90
C LYS A 789 -13.48 25.56 -17.13
N VAL A 790 -13.32 26.76 -17.69
CA VAL A 790 -13.77 28.02 -17.04
C VAL A 790 -15.28 27.99 -16.74
N PHE A 791 -16.10 27.58 -17.70
CA PHE A 791 -17.56 27.54 -17.51
C PHE A 791 -17.98 26.48 -16.50
N VAL A 792 -17.40 25.29 -16.55
CA VAL A 792 -17.70 24.20 -15.61
C VAL A 792 -17.39 24.62 -14.18
N LEU A 793 -16.24 25.28 -13.96
CA LEU A 793 -15.83 25.75 -12.63
C LEU A 793 -16.65 26.95 -12.14
N ALA A 794 -17.08 27.83 -13.05
CA ALA A 794 -17.80 29.06 -12.69
C ALA A 794 -19.33 28.90 -12.61
N LYS A 795 -19.91 27.81 -13.13
CA LYS A 795 -21.37 27.69 -13.36
C LYS A 795 -22.22 27.96 -12.12
N ASP A 796 -21.80 27.46 -10.96
CA ASP A 796 -22.59 27.58 -9.73
C ASP A 796 -22.45 28.99 -9.13
N LEU A 797 -21.27 29.61 -9.27
CA LEU A 797 -21.03 31.00 -8.88
C LEU A 797 -21.86 31.99 -9.71
N ILE A 798 -22.06 31.69 -11.00
CA ILE A 798 -22.91 32.49 -11.88
C ILE A 798 -24.38 32.37 -11.47
N LYS A 799 -24.86 31.15 -11.18
CA LYS A 799 -26.26 30.93 -10.76
C LYS A 799 -26.62 31.65 -9.46
N ASP A 800 -25.66 31.81 -8.55
CA ASP A 800 -25.87 32.55 -7.31
C ASP A 800 -25.82 34.08 -7.50
N GLY A 801 -25.10 34.57 -8.52
CA GLY A 801 -24.93 35.99 -8.81
C GLY A 801 -26.06 36.64 -9.63
N VAL A 802 -26.89 35.86 -10.32
CA VAL A 802 -28.00 36.35 -11.19
C VAL A 802 -29.34 36.49 -10.41
N LYS A 803 -29.32 36.41 -9.07
CA LYS A 803 -30.52 36.60 -8.23
C LYS A 803 -30.81 38.05 -7.84
#